data_AF-A0A6P7HZ23-F1
#
_entry.id   AF-A0A6P7HZ23-F1
#
_cell.length_a   1.000
_cell.length_b   1.000
_cell.length_c   1.000
_cell.angle_alpha   90.00
_cell.angle_beta   90.00
_cell.angle_gamma   90.00
#
_symmetry.space_group_name_H-M   'P 1'
#
loop_
_entity.id
_entity.type
_entity.pdbx_description
1 polymer ?
#
loop_
_entity_poly.entity_id
_entity_poly.type
_entity_poly.pdbx_seq_one_letter_code
_entity_poly.pdbx_strand_id
1 'polypeptide(L)'
;MSNRGQKEGPPVSLVAQHKFTGFETKINCVRLANKVVIGRGQITTPYILVIPSEGASTQDSDAMEPEKQVDSTVKMAGVIAGILMFIIILLGVVLTFKRREIHTWRTLSVGKLAKKQKESASSSTQQREMGPVTTADKSTTKVSTLHKDDPFSTSNQDLNGFTSPSPCSFSVQGSKTLGSKSLLNSYYSVSKEPIPATTSIDSSQPSLAQPSLTLQSFPYGGCESVELSYQSGQFQAGQFQPAIRVADLLQHITQMKCGQGYGFKEEYEALAEGQTAPWETAKKDENRNKNRYGNIIAYPTDDHTRVRLQLLDGDPHSDYINANYIDGYHRPRHYIATQGPMQETVRDFWRMVWQENSASIVMVTNLVEVGRVKCVRYWPDETEVYGDIKVTLIETEPLAEYVIRTFTVQKKGHHEIRELRQFHFTSWPDHGVPCYATGLLGFIRQVKFLNPPDAGPIVVHCSAGAGRTGCFIAVDIMLDMAENEGVVDIFNCIRELRSQRVNMVQTEEQYVFVHDAILEACLCGNTAIPVCEFRAIYYNISRLDPQTNSSQIKDEFQTLNIVTPRVRPEDCSVGLLPRNHDKNRSMDVLSADRCLPFLISVDGESSNYINAALMDSHKQPAAFIVTQHPLPNTMGDFWRLVFDYNCSSIVMLNEMDAAQLCMQYWPEKSSCCYGPIQVEFISADIDEDIINRIFRICNMARPQDGYRLVQHFQYIGWPAYRDTPLSKRSILQLVRRLAKWQEQYDGGDGRTVVHCLTGGGRSGTFCAICSINEMIQQQNIVDVFHTVKTLRNNKTNMVETMEQYKFCYEVALEALSSF
;
A
#
# COMPACT_ATOMS: atom_id res chain seq x y z
N MET A 1 7.31 -55.15 -58.33
CA MET A 1 7.65 -53.90 -59.04
C MET A 1 7.05 -52.76 -58.22
N SER A 2 7.87 -51.98 -57.51
CA SER A 2 8.27 -50.59 -57.86
C SER A 2 7.08 -49.60 -57.79
N ASN A 3 7.08 -48.50 -57.04
CA ASN A 3 8.16 -47.86 -56.26
C ASN A 3 7.63 -47.02 -55.07
N ARG A 4 8.55 -46.45 -54.27
CA ARG A 4 8.34 -45.51 -53.12
C ARG A 4 7.54 -44.25 -53.56
N GLY A 5 6.83 -43.49 -52.72
CA GLY A 5 6.63 -43.52 -51.25
C GLY A 5 6.91 -42.15 -50.61
N GLN A 6 5.95 -41.53 -49.92
CA GLN A 6 6.16 -40.38 -49.01
C GLN A 6 5.02 -40.24 -47.99
N LYS A 7 5.30 -39.56 -46.86
CA LYS A 7 4.41 -39.43 -45.69
C LYS A 7 3.55 -38.18 -45.80
N GLU A 8 2.28 -38.26 -45.45
CA GLU A 8 1.46 -37.09 -45.06
C GLU A 8 1.46 -36.94 -43.53
N GLY A 9 1.59 -35.70 -43.05
CA GLY A 9 1.52 -35.36 -41.63
C GLY A 9 0.13 -34.84 -41.23
N PRO A 10 -0.17 -34.72 -39.92
CA PRO A 10 -1.43 -34.18 -39.44
C PRO A 10 -1.55 -32.67 -39.73
N PRO A 11 -2.77 -32.12 -39.83
CA PRO A 11 -3.00 -30.76 -40.28
C PRO A 11 -2.54 -29.71 -39.24
N VAL A 12 -1.81 -28.70 -39.73
CA VAL A 12 -1.46 -27.50 -38.95
C VAL A 12 -2.72 -26.65 -38.76
N SER A 13 -3.04 -26.32 -37.50
CA SER A 13 -4.13 -25.40 -37.19
C SER A 13 -3.79 -23.97 -37.65
N LEU A 14 -4.69 -23.34 -38.40
CA LEU A 14 -4.52 -21.95 -38.83
C LEU A 14 -4.52 -21.02 -37.61
N VAL A 15 -3.38 -20.35 -37.39
CA VAL A 15 -3.31 -19.17 -36.52
C VAL A 15 -3.98 -18.00 -37.25
N ALA A 16 -5.21 -17.67 -36.85
CA ALA A 16 -5.91 -16.51 -37.37
C ALA A 16 -5.28 -15.22 -36.84
N GLN A 17 -4.39 -14.61 -37.63
CA GLN A 17 -3.88 -13.26 -37.38
C GLN A 17 -5.01 -12.23 -37.57
N HIS A 18 -5.78 -11.95 -36.53
CA HIS A 18 -6.68 -10.81 -36.50
C HIS A 18 -5.89 -9.50 -36.39
N LYS A 19 -5.57 -8.90 -37.54
CA LYS A 19 -5.25 -7.47 -37.63
C LYS A 19 -6.47 -6.67 -37.20
N PHE A 20 -6.48 -6.18 -35.95
CA PHE A 20 -7.39 -5.13 -35.54
C PHE A 20 -6.90 -3.79 -36.10
N THR A 21 -7.48 -3.38 -37.22
CA THR A 21 -7.46 -1.98 -37.67
C THR A 21 -8.20 -1.12 -36.67
N GLY A 22 -7.70 0.10 -36.42
CA GLY A 22 -8.12 0.94 -35.29
C GLY A 22 -9.62 1.20 -35.22
N PHE A 23 -10.21 0.88 -34.07
CA PHE A 23 -11.49 1.42 -33.62
C PHE A 23 -11.21 2.48 -32.55
N GLU A 24 -11.64 3.72 -32.78
CA GLU A 24 -11.75 4.73 -31.73
C GLU A 24 -12.74 4.23 -30.68
N THR A 25 -12.21 3.71 -29.58
CA THR A 25 -13.02 3.24 -28.47
C THR A 25 -13.29 4.43 -27.55
N LYS A 26 -14.44 5.08 -27.71
CA LYS A 26 -14.95 5.98 -26.66
C LYS A 26 -15.27 5.13 -25.44
N ILE A 27 -14.42 5.24 -24.43
CA ILE A 27 -14.50 4.40 -23.23
C ILE A 27 -15.60 4.93 -22.30
N ASN A 28 -16.77 4.29 -22.38
CA ASN A 28 -17.88 4.50 -21.43
C ASN A 28 -17.60 3.93 -20.02
N CYS A 29 -16.36 3.53 -19.71
CA CYS A 29 -15.98 2.85 -18.47
C CYS A 29 -15.57 3.79 -17.32
N VAL A 30 -15.73 5.10 -17.46
CA VAL A 30 -15.45 6.05 -16.37
C VAL A 30 -16.57 5.98 -15.33
N ARG A 31 -16.33 5.20 -14.27
CA ARG A 31 -17.31 4.95 -13.20
C ARG A 31 -17.68 6.20 -12.42
N LEU A 32 -16.76 7.15 -12.32
CA LEU A 32 -16.97 8.44 -11.67
C LEU A 32 -17.86 9.41 -12.47
N ALA A 33 -17.87 9.33 -13.80
CA ALA A 33 -18.65 10.23 -14.65
C ALA A 33 -20.16 9.89 -14.70
N ASN A 34 -20.54 8.66 -14.37
CA ASN A 34 -21.93 8.19 -14.46
C ASN A 34 -22.88 8.76 -13.37
N LYS A 35 -22.41 9.67 -12.50
CA LYS A 35 -23.26 10.45 -11.59
C LYS A 35 -23.88 11.71 -12.21
N VAL A 36 -23.45 12.14 -13.40
CA VAL A 36 -24.00 13.33 -14.08
C VAL A 36 -25.09 12.94 -15.08
N VAL A 37 -26.30 13.49 -14.91
CA VAL A 37 -27.45 13.24 -15.79
C VAL A 37 -27.26 13.93 -17.15
N ILE A 38 -26.92 13.16 -18.19
CA ILE A 38 -26.84 13.68 -19.56
C ILE A 38 -28.16 13.43 -20.30
N GLY A 39 -28.92 14.50 -20.52
CA GLY A 39 -30.04 14.50 -21.47
C GLY A 39 -29.53 14.30 -22.91
N ARG A 40 -30.21 13.46 -23.69
CA ARG A 40 -29.79 13.10 -25.06
C ARG A 40 -29.94 14.29 -26.03
N GLY A 41 -28.82 14.79 -26.55
CA GLY A 41 -28.75 15.65 -27.74
C GLY A 41 -28.08 14.91 -28.92
N GLN A 42 -28.58 15.12 -30.13
CA GLN A 42 -28.05 14.49 -31.36
C GLN A 42 -26.71 15.13 -31.78
N ILE A 43 -25.80 14.33 -32.36
CA ILE A 43 -24.54 14.80 -32.94
C ILE A 43 -24.52 14.46 -34.44
N THR A 44 -24.20 15.47 -35.26
CA THR A 44 -23.95 15.36 -36.71
C THR A 44 -22.46 15.23 -37.01
N THR A 45 -22.12 14.59 -38.14
CA THR A 45 -20.76 14.28 -38.59
C THR A 45 -20.10 15.40 -39.41
N PRO A 46 -18.76 15.50 -39.39
CA PRO A 46 -17.97 16.02 -40.51
C PRO A 46 -16.86 15.06 -41.00
N TYR A 47 -16.16 15.49 -42.06
CA TYR A 47 -15.40 14.67 -43.02
C TYR A 47 -13.91 14.44 -42.68
N ILE A 48 -13.32 13.41 -43.32
CA ILE A 48 -11.89 13.05 -43.27
C ILE A 48 -11.15 13.60 -44.50
N LEU A 49 -9.89 14.03 -44.32
CA LEU A 49 -8.93 14.33 -45.40
C LEU A 49 -7.65 13.48 -45.18
N VAL A 50 -7.06 12.94 -46.25
CA VAL A 50 -5.85 12.07 -46.20
C VAL A 50 -4.76 12.63 -47.11
N ILE A 51 -3.50 12.58 -46.66
CA ILE A 51 -2.31 12.90 -47.47
C ILE A 51 -1.25 11.79 -47.23
N PRO A 52 -0.62 11.22 -48.28
CA PRO A 52 0.45 10.22 -48.14
C PRO A 52 1.86 10.82 -48.25
N SER A 53 2.89 10.08 -47.84
CA SER A 53 4.29 10.37 -48.16
C SER A 53 5.07 9.09 -48.46
N GLU A 54 5.77 9.09 -49.60
CA GLU A 54 6.60 7.97 -50.10
C GLU A 54 8.00 7.94 -49.45
N GLY A 55 8.73 6.84 -49.65
CA GLY A 55 10.13 6.69 -49.23
C GLY A 55 11.09 6.52 -50.42
N ALA A 56 12.40 6.72 -50.19
CA ALA A 56 13.47 6.50 -51.17
C ALA A 56 14.77 6.01 -50.49
N SER A 57 15.72 5.47 -51.26
CA SER A 57 16.90 4.71 -50.79
C SER A 57 18.15 4.94 -51.68
N THR A 58 19.28 4.27 -51.35
CA THR A 58 20.62 4.18 -52.05
C THR A 58 21.69 5.22 -51.63
N GLN A 59 23.03 5.01 -51.65
CA GLN A 59 23.94 3.82 -51.75
C GLN A 59 25.39 4.21 -51.29
N ASP A 60 26.30 3.23 -51.13
CA ASP A 60 27.70 3.34 -50.61
C ASP A 60 28.80 3.82 -51.59
N SER A 61 30.01 4.14 -51.08
CA SER A 61 31.32 3.84 -51.73
C SER A 61 32.60 4.07 -50.86
N ASP A 62 33.66 3.31 -51.17
CA ASP A 62 34.99 3.16 -50.54
C ASP A 62 36.06 4.24 -50.87
N ALA A 63 37.28 4.30 -50.30
CA ALA A 63 37.87 3.99 -48.97
C ALA A 63 39.42 4.24 -49.01
N MET A 64 40.10 4.63 -47.91
CA MET A 64 41.59 4.56 -47.79
C MET A 64 42.15 4.58 -46.34
N GLU A 65 43.27 3.89 -46.13
CA GLU A 65 44.15 3.75 -44.93
C GLU A 65 45.62 4.01 -45.37
N PRO A 66 46.69 4.03 -44.52
CA PRO A 66 46.80 3.88 -43.05
C PRO A 66 47.74 4.93 -42.35
N GLU A 67 47.80 4.96 -41.00
CA GLU A 67 49.11 5.07 -40.29
C GLU A 67 49.10 4.65 -38.80
N LYS A 68 50.27 4.26 -38.27
CA LYS A 68 50.47 3.58 -36.97
C LYS A 68 50.25 4.49 -35.75
N GLN A 69 49.57 3.95 -34.72
CA GLN A 69 49.71 4.44 -33.34
C GLN A 69 49.73 3.30 -32.30
N VAL A 70 50.92 2.91 -31.84
CA VAL A 70 51.12 1.89 -30.79
C VAL A 70 51.67 2.55 -29.52
N ASP A 71 50.80 3.15 -28.69
CA ASP A 71 51.14 3.54 -27.31
C ASP A 71 49.94 3.86 -26.35
N SER A 72 48.72 3.43 -26.69
CA SER A 72 47.52 3.72 -25.86
C SER A 72 47.11 2.54 -24.96
N THR A 73 47.17 1.31 -25.48
CA THR A 73 46.66 0.10 -24.81
C THR A 73 47.38 -0.22 -23.50
N VAL A 74 48.70 -0.01 -23.45
CA VAL A 74 49.52 -0.27 -22.25
C VAL A 74 49.21 0.72 -21.13
N LYS A 75 48.93 1.99 -21.47
CA LYS A 75 48.55 3.03 -20.49
C LYS A 75 47.15 2.77 -19.93
N MET A 76 46.20 2.38 -20.78
CA MET A 76 44.86 1.96 -20.34
C MET A 76 44.91 0.75 -19.39
N ALA A 77 45.72 -0.27 -19.69
CA ALA A 77 45.89 -1.43 -18.82
C ALA A 77 46.46 -1.05 -17.43
N GLY A 78 47.43 -0.13 -17.37
CA GLY A 78 47.98 0.37 -16.12
C GLY A 78 46.96 1.11 -15.24
N VAL A 79 46.11 1.95 -15.85
CA VAL A 79 45.04 2.66 -15.13
C VAL A 79 44.00 1.69 -14.56
N ILE A 80 43.57 0.71 -15.37
CA ILE A 80 42.60 -0.32 -14.94
C ILE A 80 43.16 -1.14 -13.77
N ALA A 81 44.43 -1.56 -13.84
CA ALA A 81 45.09 -2.29 -12.75
C ALA A 81 45.18 -1.45 -11.45
N GLY A 82 45.46 -0.15 -11.56
CA GLY A 82 45.48 0.76 -10.41
C GLY A 82 44.12 0.92 -9.73
N ILE A 83 43.05 1.06 -10.51
CA ILE A 83 41.67 1.14 -10.00
C ILE A 83 41.28 -0.17 -9.29
N LEU A 84 41.63 -1.32 -9.87
CA LEU A 84 41.33 -2.64 -9.30
C LEU A 84 42.05 -2.86 -7.96
N MET A 85 43.32 -2.48 -7.86
CA MET A 85 44.09 -2.45 -6.60
C MET A 85 43.43 -1.57 -5.54
N PHE A 86 42.99 -0.37 -5.90
CA PHE A 86 42.32 0.55 -4.97
C PHE A 86 41.00 -0.03 -4.43
N ILE A 87 40.20 -0.66 -5.29
CA ILE A 87 38.94 -1.33 -4.89
C ILE A 87 39.22 -2.50 -3.93
N ILE A 88 40.24 -3.32 -4.19
CA ILE A 88 40.62 -4.44 -3.31
C ILE A 88 41.05 -3.94 -1.93
N ILE A 89 41.85 -2.87 -1.86
CA ILE A 89 42.26 -2.26 -0.58
C ILE A 89 41.04 -1.73 0.18
N LEU A 90 40.13 -1.04 -0.51
CA LEU A 90 38.93 -0.45 0.10
C LEU A 90 37.96 -1.53 0.62
N LEU A 91 37.79 -2.63 -0.12
CA LEU A 91 37.06 -3.82 0.34
C LEU A 91 37.74 -4.48 1.56
N GLY A 92 39.07 -4.57 1.58
CA GLY A 92 39.81 -5.04 2.76
C GLY A 92 39.56 -4.19 4.01
N VAL A 93 39.57 -2.86 3.84
CA VAL A 93 39.24 -1.92 4.92
C VAL A 93 37.80 -2.11 5.40
N VAL A 94 36.80 -2.15 4.49
CA VAL A 94 35.39 -2.40 4.85
C VAL A 94 35.21 -3.74 5.57
N LEU A 95 35.90 -4.80 5.15
CA LEU A 95 35.86 -6.10 5.81
C LEU A 95 36.47 -6.05 7.22
N THR A 96 37.55 -5.30 7.45
CA THR A 96 38.11 -5.12 8.80
C THR A 96 37.19 -4.32 9.72
N PHE A 97 36.46 -3.31 9.21
CA PHE A 97 35.42 -2.61 9.97
C PHE A 97 34.23 -3.53 10.32
N LYS A 98 33.67 -4.27 9.34
CA LYS A 98 32.62 -5.27 9.61
C LYS A 98 33.06 -6.33 10.62
N ARG A 99 34.32 -6.80 10.55
CA ARG A 99 34.86 -7.79 11.49
C ARG A 99 35.03 -7.23 12.91
N ARG A 100 35.28 -5.93 13.07
CA ARG A 100 35.25 -5.23 14.36
C ARG A 100 33.84 -5.12 14.92
N GLU A 101 32.85 -4.69 14.12
CA GLU A 101 31.45 -4.60 14.57
C GLU A 101 30.88 -5.95 14.98
N ILE A 102 31.12 -7.02 14.21
CA ILE A 102 30.64 -8.36 14.55
C ILE A 102 31.18 -8.82 15.92
N HIS A 103 32.39 -8.41 16.30
CA HIS A 103 32.96 -8.72 17.61
C HIS A 103 32.28 -7.97 18.77
N THR A 104 31.91 -6.69 18.60
CA THR A 104 31.14 -5.92 19.60
C THR A 104 29.70 -6.39 19.70
N TRP A 105 29.05 -6.74 18.59
CA TRP A 105 27.70 -7.32 18.61
C TRP A 105 27.67 -8.70 19.29
N ARG A 106 28.72 -9.52 19.15
CA ARG A 106 28.82 -10.82 19.84
C ARG A 106 28.94 -10.66 21.36
N THR A 107 29.78 -9.74 21.86
CA THR A 107 29.93 -9.51 23.31
C THR A 107 28.67 -8.91 23.94
N LEU A 108 27.98 -7.99 23.26
CA LEU A 108 26.69 -7.46 23.72
C LEU A 108 25.58 -8.51 23.73
N SER A 109 25.54 -9.41 22.75
CA SER A 109 24.52 -10.46 22.65
C SER A 109 24.66 -11.53 23.75
N VAL A 110 25.89 -11.95 24.06
CA VAL A 110 26.16 -12.91 25.16
C VAL A 110 25.78 -12.31 26.52
N GLY A 111 26.05 -11.03 26.76
CA GLY A 111 25.64 -10.34 27.98
C GLY A 111 24.11 -10.26 28.15
N LYS A 112 23.36 -10.03 27.08
CA LYS A 112 21.89 -10.04 27.11
C LYS A 112 21.30 -11.44 27.32
N LEU A 113 21.91 -12.48 26.75
CA LEU A 113 21.46 -13.87 26.91
C LEU A 113 21.66 -14.38 28.35
N ALA A 114 22.81 -14.07 28.97
CA ALA A 114 23.08 -14.41 30.36
C ALA A 114 22.13 -13.71 31.35
N LYS A 115 21.71 -12.48 31.06
CA LYS A 115 20.72 -11.76 31.87
C LYS A 115 19.32 -12.39 31.77
N LYS A 116 18.89 -12.73 30.54
CA LYS A 116 17.57 -13.33 30.29
C LYS A 116 17.43 -14.76 30.87
N GLN A 117 18.51 -15.55 30.89
CA GLN A 117 18.51 -16.85 31.59
C GLN A 117 18.41 -16.71 33.12
N LYS A 118 19.04 -15.68 33.71
CA LYS A 118 18.99 -15.46 35.17
C LYS A 118 17.61 -14.99 35.64
N GLU A 119 16.90 -14.22 34.81
CA GLU A 119 15.53 -13.79 35.08
C GLU A 119 14.54 -14.97 34.93
N SER A 120 14.66 -15.78 33.87
CA SER A 120 13.81 -16.96 33.63
C SER A 120 13.95 -18.11 34.65
N ALA A 121 15.06 -18.16 35.40
CA ALA A 121 15.26 -19.16 36.46
C ALA A 121 14.66 -18.74 37.82
N SER A 122 14.28 -17.47 37.97
CA SER A 122 13.73 -16.93 39.23
C SER A 122 12.20 -17.02 39.34
N SER A 123 11.51 -17.26 38.23
CA SER A 123 10.03 -17.23 38.14
C SER A 123 9.35 -18.61 38.14
N SER A 124 10.11 -19.71 38.12
CA SER A 124 9.58 -21.07 37.96
C SER A 124 9.49 -21.90 39.25
N THR A 125 9.82 -21.34 40.42
CA THR A 125 9.86 -22.08 41.70
C THR A 125 8.84 -21.54 42.71
N GLN A 126 7.56 -21.47 42.33
CA GLN A 126 6.46 -21.23 43.27
C GLN A 126 5.10 -21.76 42.75
N GLN A 127 4.83 -23.06 42.96
CA GLN A 127 3.54 -23.61 43.46
C GLN A 127 3.50 -25.15 43.41
N ARG A 128 2.71 -25.72 44.33
CA ARG A 128 2.39 -27.15 44.54
C ARG A 128 3.52 -28.08 44.96
N GLU A 129 3.53 -28.39 46.26
CA GLU A 129 3.35 -29.78 46.70
C GLU A 129 2.66 -29.83 48.08
N MET A 130 1.96 -30.93 48.39
CA MET A 130 1.21 -31.09 49.65
C MET A 130 2.07 -31.79 50.71
N GLY A 131 1.88 -31.43 51.99
CA GLY A 131 2.45 -32.16 53.11
C GLY A 131 1.87 -33.58 53.26
N PRO A 132 2.56 -34.48 53.98
CA PRO A 132 2.39 -34.45 55.44
C PRO A 132 3.65 -34.68 56.30
N VAL A 133 3.65 -34.03 57.46
CA VAL A 133 4.09 -34.48 58.81
C VAL A 133 5.21 -35.55 58.90
N THR A 134 6.38 -35.17 59.46
CA THR A 134 6.87 -35.74 60.75
C THR A 134 8.10 -35.01 61.34
N THR A 135 8.06 -34.83 62.67
CA THR A 135 9.17 -34.80 63.66
C THR A 135 10.47 -33.99 63.46
N ALA A 136 10.57 -32.95 64.31
CA ALA A 136 11.58 -32.80 65.38
C ALA A 136 12.95 -32.15 65.12
N ASP A 137 13.29 -31.25 66.07
CA ASP A 137 14.62 -30.89 66.58
C ASP A 137 15.69 -30.34 65.59
N LYS A 138 16.50 -29.31 65.90
CA LYS A 138 16.62 -28.34 67.00
C LYS A 138 17.92 -27.57 66.68
N SER A 139 17.95 -26.26 66.90
CA SER A 139 19.14 -25.54 67.44
C SER A 139 20.39 -25.41 66.50
N THR A 140 21.30 -24.44 66.64
CA THR A 140 21.37 -23.24 67.52
C THR A 140 22.38 -22.23 66.94
N THR A 141 22.11 -20.91 67.06
CA THR A 141 23.13 -19.81 67.20
C THR A 141 24.18 -19.60 66.07
N LYS A 142 24.92 -18.48 65.95
CA LYS A 142 24.95 -17.12 66.55
C LYS A 142 25.49 -16.19 65.43
N VAL A 143 24.89 -15.02 65.17
CA VAL A 143 25.21 -13.69 65.76
C VAL A 143 26.66 -13.21 65.52
N SER A 144 26.74 -11.96 65.03
CA SER A 144 27.78 -10.93 65.17
C SER A 144 28.43 -10.41 63.88
N THR A 145 28.69 -9.11 63.68
CA THR A 145 28.04 -7.81 64.05
C THR A 145 28.93 -6.67 63.53
N LEU A 146 28.37 -5.46 63.42
CA LEU A 146 29.06 -4.15 63.26
C LEU A 146 29.72 -3.87 61.90
N HIS A 147 29.93 -2.61 61.49
CA HIS A 147 29.15 -1.34 61.55
C HIS A 147 30.07 -0.24 60.98
N LYS A 148 29.52 0.67 60.17
CA LYS A 148 29.91 2.09 59.94
C LYS A 148 29.54 2.53 58.52
N ASP A 149 29.05 3.74 58.25
CA ASP A 149 28.20 4.70 58.98
C ASP A 149 27.70 5.71 57.90
N ASP A 150 26.47 6.22 58.00
CA ASP A 150 25.91 7.23 57.06
C ASP A 150 26.54 8.63 57.28
N PRO A 151 26.25 9.66 56.44
CA PRO A 151 25.04 10.45 56.71
C PRO A 151 24.25 11.01 55.49
N PHE A 152 22.92 10.97 55.63
CA PHE A 152 21.92 11.98 55.22
C PHE A 152 21.77 12.43 53.74
N SER A 153 20.84 11.75 53.07
CA SER A 153 19.61 12.32 52.46
C SER A 153 19.53 13.81 52.04
N THR A 154 19.13 14.04 50.80
CA THR A 154 18.25 15.17 50.42
C THR A 154 17.14 14.71 49.48
N SER A 155 15.95 15.24 49.71
CA SER A 155 14.74 15.05 48.90
C SER A 155 14.86 15.70 47.51
N ASN A 156 14.20 15.12 46.51
CA ASN A 156 13.68 15.88 45.37
C ASN A 156 12.16 15.62 45.23
N GLN A 157 11.45 16.68 44.86
CA GLN A 157 9.98 16.71 44.80
C GLN A 157 9.49 16.32 43.40
N ASP A 158 8.50 15.44 43.31
CA ASP A 158 7.82 15.15 42.04
C ASP A 158 6.92 16.32 41.63
N LEU A 159 7.41 17.16 40.72
CA LEU A 159 6.70 18.32 40.16
C LEU A 159 6.01 18.03 38.81
N ASN A 160 5.52 16.81 38.64
CA ASN A 160 4.77 16.40 37.46
C ASN A 160 3.26 16.54 37.67
N GLY A 161 2.72 17.69 37.27
CA GLY A 161 1.30 18.03 37.30
C GLY A 161 0.40 17.25 36.33
N PHE A 162 0.67 15.97 36.11
CA PHE A 162 -0.24 15.02 35.47
C PHE A 162 -0.78 14.08 36.55
N THR A 163 -2.03 14.29 36.97
CA THR A 163 -2.68 13.45 37.99
C THR A 163 -2.91 12.04 37.46
N SER A 164 -2.25 11.04 38.07
CA SER A 164 -2.43 9.63 37.77
C SER A 164 -3.58 9.02 38.59
N PRO A 165 -4.59 8.36 37.97
CA PRO A 165 -5.51 7.51 38.70
C PRO A 165 -4.86 6.15 39.01
N SER A 166 -4.86 5.75 40.29
CA SER A 166 -4.46 4.39 40.71
C SER A 166 -5.59 3.38 40.49
N PRO A 167 -5.28 2.07 40.35
CA PRO A 167 -6.26 1.08 39.93
C PRO A 167 -7.21 0.69 41.07
N CYS A 168 -8.51 0.92 40.86
CA CYS A 168 -9.57 0.36 41.69
C CYS A 168 -10.21 -0.85 41.00
N SER A 169 -10.11 -2.01 41.65
CA SER A 169 -10.77 -3.24 41.25
C SER A 169 -12.29 -3.06 41.19
N PHE A 170 -12.90 -3.39 40.05
CA PHE A 170 -14.34 -3.64 39.96
C PHE A 170 -14.64 -5.09 39.60
N SER A 171 -15.47 -5.71 40.43
CA SER A 171 -15.89 -7.11 40.31
C SER A 171 -16.83 -7.34 39.13
N VAL A 172 -16.61 -8.42 38.38
CA VAL A 172 -17.50 -8.87 37.30
C VAL A 172 -18.88 -9.25 37.85
N GLN A 173 -19.94 -8.58 37.38
CA GLN A 173 -21.30 -9.08 37.45
C GLN A 173 -22.17 -8.55 36.30
N GLY A 174 -22.77 -9.49 35.55
CA GLY A 174 -24.11 -9.31 34.96
C GLY A 174 -24.26 -8.36 33.77
N SER A 175 -24.09 -8.90 32.56
CA SER A 175 -24.61 -8.41 31.28
C SER A 175 -25.81 -7.45 31.35
N LYS A 176 -25.61 -6.22 30.85
CA LYS A 176 -26.65 -5.40 30.19
C LYS A 176 -26.05 -4.62 29.03
N THR A 177 -26.60 -4.82 27.84
CA THR A 177 -26.33 -4.04 26.63
C THR A 177 -26.68 -2.58 26.86
N LEU A 178 -25.70 -1.68 26.68
CA LEU A 178 -25.93 -0.24 26.59
C LEU A 178 -25.51 0.22 25.19
N GLY A 179 -26.48 0.68 24.40
CA GLY A 179 -26.27 0.96 22.98
C GLY A 179 -25.35 2.15 22.74
N SER A 180 -24.36 1.97 21.85
CA SER A 180 -23.62 3.09 21.29
C SER A 180 -24.57 3.95 20.46
N LYS A 181 -24.55 5.28 20.67
CA LYS A 181 -25.38 6.22 19.91
C LYS A 181 -24.80 6.39 18.51
N SER A 182 -25.37 5.68 17.56
CA SER A 182 -25.17 5.94 16.13
C SER A 182 -25.62 7.38 15.80
N LEU A 183 -24.65 8.25 15.52
CA LEU A 183 -24.91 9.53 14.84
C LEU A 183 -24.94 9.26 13.34
N LEU A 184 -26.14 8.92 12.87
CA LEU A 184 -26.43 8.57 11.49
C LEU A 184 -26.55 9.83 10.62
N ASN A 185 -25.46 10.26 9.97
CA ASN A 185 -25.54 11.31 8.95
C ASN A 185 -26.04 10.73 7.62
N SER A 186 -27.36 10.81 7.43
CA SER A 186 -28.03 10.36 6.22
C SER A 186 -27.83 11.34 5.06
N TYR A 187 -26.98 10.96 4.12
CA TYR A 187 -27.12 11.34 2.71
C TYR A 187 -27.33 10.07 1.90
N TYR A 188 -28.05 10.19 0.77
CA TYR A 188 -28.58 9.10 -0.08
C TYR A 188 -29.89 8.43 0.39
N SER A 189 -31.00 9.14 0.21
CA SER A 189 -32.29 8.53 -0.18
C SER A 189 -33.19 9.56 -0.85
N VAL A 190 -33.39 9.45 -2.18
CA VAL A 190 -34.46 10.13 -2.90
C VAL A 190 -35.46 9.08 -3.36
N SER A 191 -36.50 8.90 -2.56
CA SER A 191 -37.61 7.99 -2.87
C SER A 191 -38.45 8.55 -4.03
N LYS A 192 -38.72 7.72 -5.03
CA LYS A 192 -39.79 7.95 -6.02
C LYS A 192 -40.75 6.76 -6.00
N GLU A 193 -41.93 6.97 -5.43
CA GLU A 193 -43.10 6.15 -5.77
C GLU A 193 -44.03 6.93 -6.72
N PRO A 194 -44.69 6.24 -7.67
CA PRO A 194 -45.61 6.88 -8.62
C PRO A 194 -47.08 6.76 -8.18
N ILE A 195 -47.87 7.80 -8.41
CA ILE A 195 -49.34 7.78 -8.33
C ILE A 195 -49.89 8.38 -9.65
N PRO A 196 -50.94 7.78 -10.27
CA PRO A 196 -51.22 7.97 -11.69
C PRO A 196 -52.05 9.22 -12.03
N ALA A 197 -52.09 9.54 -13.33
CA ALA A 197 -52.75 10.72 -13.88
C ALA A 197 -54.29 10.62 -13.92
N THR A 198 -54.96 11.76 -13.71
CA THR A 198 -56.34 12.01 -14.12
C THR A 198 -56.47 13.35 -14.82
N THR A 199 -57.25 13.35 -15.91
CA THR A 199 -57.54 14.45 -16.83
C THR A 199 -58.63 15.41 -16.31
N SER A 200 -58.53 16.72 -16.60
CA SER A 200 -59.56 17.47 -17.40
C SER A 200 -59.43 19.01 -17.34
N ILE A 201 -59.09 19.62 -18.49
CA ILE A 201 -59.83 20.66 -19.24
C ILE A 201 -60.54 21.83 -18.49
N ASP A 202 -60.23 23.04 -19.01
CA ASP A 202 -61.01 24.31 -19.11
C ASP A 202 -60.80 25.49 -18.14
N SER A 203 -61.34 26.63 -18.58
CA SER A 203 -60.68 27.94 -18.56
C SER A 203 -61.57 29.11 -18.11
N SER A 204 -60.96 30.21 -17.63
CA SER A 204 -61.49 31.58 -17.79
C SER A 204 -60.42 32.66 -17.46
N GLN A 205 -60.54 33.81 -18.14
CA GLN A 205 -59.63 34.99 -18.18
C GLN A 205 -59.91 36.03 -17.06
N PRO A 206 -59.23 37.22 -16.95
CA PRO A 206 -58.37 37.94 -17.92
C PRO A 206 -57.06 38.64 -17.45
N SER A 207 -56.24 38.98 -18.47
CA SER A 207 -55.16 39.99 -18.63
C SER A 207 -54.72 40.94 -17.49
N LEU A 208 -53.38 41.17 -17.37
CA LEU A 208 -52.71 42.41 -17.83
C LEU A 208 -51.16 42.38 -17.69
N ALA A 209 -50.48 42.97 -18.69
CA ALA A 209 -49.10 43.53 -18.76
C ALA A 209 -47.90 42.91 -17.98
N GLN A 210 -46.83 42.58 -18.71
CA GLN A 210 -45.46 42.55 -18.15
C GLN A 210 -44.94 43.97 -17.84
N PRO A 211 -43.95 44.08 -16.93
CA PRO A 211 -42.65 44.57 -17.39
C PRO A 211 -41.47 43.74 -16.89
N SER A 212 -40.41 43.69 -17.70
CA SER A 212 -39.10 43.15 -17.35
C SER A 212 -38.34 44.10 -16.40
N LEU A 213 -37.80 43.58 -15.30
CA LEU A 213 -36.78 44.27 -14.50
C LEU A 213 -35.64 43.32 -14.15
N THR A 214 -34.48 43.58 -14.74
CA THR A 214 -33.17 43.08 -14.31
C THR A 214 -32.84 43.65 -12.94
N LEU A 215 -32.42 42.80 -12.00
CA LEU A 215 -32.07 43.22 -10.64
C LEU A 215 -30.54 43.32 -10.52
N GLN A 216 -30.05 44.52 -10.22
CA GLN A 216 -28.62 44.85 -10.15
C GLN A 216 -27.97 44.33 -8.88
N SER A 217 -26.74 43.84 -8.99
CA SER A 217 -25.83 43.67 -7.87
C SER A 217 -25.07 44.98 -7.57
N PHE A 218 -24.95 45.32 -6.28
CA PHE A 218 -24.12 46.41 -5.78
C PHE A 218 -23.28 45.91 -4.57
N PRO A 219 -22.16 46.59 -4.22
CA PRO A 219 -20.91 45.88 -3.94
C PRO A 219 -20.55 45.80 -2.45
N TYR A 220 -19.62 44.90 -2.13
CA TYR A 220 -18.84 44.95 -0.89
C TYR A 220 -17.51 45.66 -1.09
N GLY A 221 -17.12 46.48 -0.09
CA GLY A 221 -15.98 47.39 -0.16
C GLY A 221 -14.62 46.69 -0.06
N GLY A 222 -13.59 47.34 -0.60
CA GLY A 222 -12.25 46.78 -0.73
C GLY A 222 -11.32 46.99 0.46
N CYS A 223 -10.24 46.20 0.47
CA CYS A 223 -8.96 46.56 1.04
C CYS A 223 -7.96 46.61 -0.13
N GLU A 224 -7.02 47.56 -0.11
CA GLU A 224 -6.26 47.97 -1.30
C GLU A 224 -5.32 46.87 -1.81
N SER A 225 -5.46 46.49 -3.08
CA SER A 225 -4.48 45.69 -3.79
C SER A 225 -3.28 46.57 -4.16
N VAL A 226 -2.14 46.36 -3.51
CA VAL A 226 -0.88 46.99 -3.89
C VAL A 226 -0.43 46.43 -5.24
N GLU A 227 -0.53 47.24 -6.30
CA GLU A 227 0.05 46.91 -7.61
C GLU A 227 1.58 46.92 -7.52
N LEU A 228 2.19 45.74 -7.31
CA LEU A 228 3.61 45.55 -7.62
C LEU A 228 3.78 45.55 -9.13
N SER A 229 4.23 46.70 -9.65
CA SER A 229 4.61 46.89 -11.05
C SER A 229 5.92 46.17 -11.37
N TYR A 230 5.83 44.86 -11.64
CA TYR A 230 6.95 44.11 -12.21
C TYR A 230 7.23 44.56 -13.65
N GLN A 231 8.45 45.03 -13.89
CA GLN A 231 8.91 45.44 -15.21
C GLN A 231 8.90 44.27 -16.18
N SER A 232 8.42 44.53 -17.40
CA SER A 232 8.24 43.57 -18.48
C SER A 232 9.56 42.96 -18.96
N GLY A 233 9.92 41.79 -18.42
CA GLY A 233 10.77 40.79 -19.07
C GLY A 233 9.90 39.82 -19.88
N GLN A 234 10.38 39.37 -21.05
CA GLN A 234 9.58 38.62 -22.02
C GLN A 234 9.10 37.25 -21.50
N PHE A 235 7.82 37.17 -21.09
CA PHE A 235 7.04 35.94 -21.06
C PHE A 235 5.70 36.18 -21.75
N GLN A 236 5.30 35.31 -22.66
CA GLN A 236 3.99 35.39 -23.30
C GLN A 236 2.91 35.00 -22.30
N ALA A 237 2.04 35.95 -21.96
CA ALA A 237 0.79 35.67 -21.26
C ALA A 237 -0.15 34.91 -22.21
N GLY A 238 -0.13 33.56 -22.19
CA GLY A 238 -0.98 32.80 -23.10
C GLY A 238 -0.74 31.29 -23.20
N GLN A 239 -0.92 30.55 -22.10
CA GLN A 239 -1.47 29.18 -22.12
C GLN A 239 -1.85 28.75 -20.69
N PHE A 240 -3.10 29.00 -20.30
CA PHE A 240 -3.71 28.20 -19.24
C PHE A 240 -3.93 26.81 -19.83
N GLN A 241 -3.29 25.77 -19.28
CA GLN A 241 -3.69 24.40 -19.59
C GLN A 241 -5.14 24.22 -19.09
N PRO A 242 -6.09 23.86 -19.96
CA PRO A 242 -7.49 23.75 -19.56
C PRO A 242 -7.73 22.46 -18.76
N ALA A 243 -8.66 22.51 -17.82
CA ALA A 243 -9.09 21.34 -17.06
C ALA A 243 -9.52 20.19 -18.00
N ILE A 244 -9.00 18.99 -17.74
CA ILE A 244 -9.19 17.79 -18.55
C ILE A 244 -10.48 17.11 -18.09
N ARG A 245 -11.42 16.87 -19.00
CA ARG A 245 -12.62 16.07 -18.65
C ARG A 245 -12.21 14.66 -18.28
N VAL A 246 -12.80 14.11 -17.22
CA VAL A 246 -12.45 12.75 -16.75
C VAL A 246 -12.69 11.70 -17.84
N ALA A 247 -13.67 11.92 -18.73
CA ALA A 247 -13.93 11.09 -19.92
C ALA A 247 -12.77 11.03 -20.92
N ASP A 248 -11.95 12.09 -21.02
CA ASP A 248 -10.83 12.20 -21.96
C ASP A 248 -9.47 11.88 -21.29
N LEU A 249 -9.44 11.74 -19.96
CA LEU A 249 -8.22 11.65 -19.15
C LEU A 249 -7.29 10.50 -19.57
N LEU A 250 -7.83 9.31 -19.89
CA LEU A 250 -7.01 8.20 -20.38
C LEU A 250 -6.33 8.53 -21.71
N GLN A 251 -7.05 9.18 -22.62
CA GLN A 251 -6.53 9.57 -23.93
C GLN A 251 -5.43 10.62 -23.78
N HIS A 252 -5.68 11.64 -22.96
CA HIS A 252 -4.70 12.67 -22.62
C HIS A 252 -3.41 12.06 -22.04
N ILE A 253 -3.51 11.23 -20.98
CA ILE A 253 -2.33 10.58 -20.36
C ILE A 253 -1.59 9.67 -21.35
N THR A 254 -2.32 8.96 -22.21
CA THR A 254 -1.71 8.11 -23.26
C THR A 254 -0.94 8.96 -24.30
N GLN A 255 -1.46 10.14 -24.65
CA GLN A 255 -0.75 11.09 -25.51
C GLN A 255 0.50 11.65 -24.82
N MET A 256 0.38 12.08 -23.56
CA MET A 256 1.49 12.61 -22.75
C MET A 256 2.64 11.62 -22.51
N LYS A 257 2.36 10.31 -22.55
CA LYS A 257 3.38 9.23 -22.45
C LYS A 257 4.02 8.84 -23.78
N CYS A 258 3.39 9.15 -24.91
CA CYS A 258 3.83 8.72 -26.24
C CYS A 258 4.31 9.87 -27.15
N GLY A 259 4.04 11.12 -26.78
CA GLY A 259 4.37 12.31 -27.57
C GLY A 259 5.87 12.54 -27.72
N GLN A 260 6.28 12.96 -28.91
CA GLN A 260 7.62 13.50 -29.18
C GLN A 260 7.49 15.03 -29.23
N GLY A 261 8.03 15.74 -28.25
CA GLY A 261 7.96 17.22 -28.18
C GLY A 261 6.65 17.80 -27.62
N TYR A 262 5.88 17.00 -26.88
CA TYR A 262 4.83 17.42 -25.95
C TYR A 262 4.56 16.26 -25.00
N GLY A 263 4.83 16.41 -23.70
CA GLY A 263 4.70 15.33 -22.73
C GLY A 263 5.01 15.75 -21.30
N PHE A 264 4.90 14.79 -20.36
CA PHE A 264 4.96 15.07 -18.92
C PHE A 264 6.21 15.81 -18.46
N LYS A 265 7.36 15.54 -19.09
CA LYS A 265 8.60 16.24 -18.79
C LYS A 265 8.50 17.76 -19.01
N GLU A 266 8.03 18.18 -20.19
CA GLU A 266 7.95 19.59 -20.56
C GLU A 266 6.91 20.34 -19.70
N GLU A 267 5.78 19.69 -19.41
CA GLU A 267 4.77 20.24 -18.51
C GLU A 267 5.28 20.34 -17.06
N TYR A 268 6.04 19.36 -16.59
CA TYR A 268 6.67 19.39 -15.27
C TYR A 268 7.77 20.47 -15.19
N GLU A 269 8.62 20.61 -16.22
CA GLU A 269 9.68 21.63 -16.32
C GLU A 269 9.10 23.06 -16.43
N ALA A 270 7.84 23.22 -16.84
CA ALA A 270 7.13 24.50 -16.84
C ALA A 270 6.60 24.93 -15.45
N LEU A 271 6.57 24.03 -14.46
CA LEU A 271 6.27 24.39 -13.07
C LEU A 271 7.45 25.13 -12.45
N ALA A 272 7.21 26.32 -11.89
CA ALA A 272 8.25 27.11 -11.22
C ALA A 272 9.04 26.26 -10.21
N GLU A 273 10.38 26.26 -10.36
CA GLU A 273 11.31 25.60 -9.45
C GLU A 273 11.99 26.60 -8.52
N GLY A 274 12.27 26.17 -7.29
CA GLY A 274 13.02 26.97 -6.33
C GLY A 274 12.20 28.02 -5.60
N GLN A 275 12.87 29.03 -5.04
CA GLN A 275 12.31 29.95 -4.04
C GLN A 275 11.79 31.22 -4.72
N THR A 276 10.47 31.33 -4.90
CA THR A 276 9.78 32.50 -5.46
C THR A 276 9.40 33.57 -4.42
N ALA A 277 9.60 33.29 -3.13
CA ALA A 277 9.21 34.13 -1.99
C ALA A 277 10.41 34.45 -1.06
N PRO A 278 10.48 35.65 -0.44
CA PRO A 278 11.54 35.99 0.54
C PRO A 278 11.49 35.06 1.75
N TRP A 279 12.64 34.60 2.27
CA TRP A 279 12.74 33.45 3.19
C TRP A 279 13.17 33.77 4.64
N GLU A 280 13.12 35.04 5.04
CA GLU A 280 13.91 35.56 6.16
C GLU A 280 13.72 34.78 7.49
N THR A 281 12.48 34.55 7.93
CA THR A 281 12.20 33.86 9.21
C THR A 281 12.79 32.45 9.29
N ALA A 282 12.85 31.73 8.16
CA ALA A 282 13.34 30.36 8.12
C ALA A 282 14.88 30.25 8.06
N LYS A 283 15.57 31.32 7.61
CA LYS A 283 17.05 31.38 7.54
C LYS A 283 17.70 32.10 8.73
N LYS A 284 16.91 32.68 9.65
CA LYS A 284 17.38 33.15 10.97
C LYS A 284 18.19 32.07 11.68
N ASP A 285 19.29 32.44 12.32
CA ASP A 285 20.23 31.49 12.93
C ASP A 285 19.57 30.63 14.02
N GLU A 286 18.61 31.19 14.77
CA GLU A 286 17.83 30.50 15.81
C GLU A 286 16.87 29.44 15.26
N ASN A 287 16.54 29.50 13.97
CA ASN A 287 15.63 28.58 13.28
C ASN A 287 16.34 27.62 12.33
N ARG A 288 17.62 27.87 12.03
CA ARG A 288 18.40 27.06 11.08
C ARG A 288 18.50 25.59 11.47
N ASN A 289 18.62 25.31 12.77
CA ASN A 289 18.63 23.94 13.34
C ASN A 289 17.24 23.27 13.37
N LYS A 290 16.14 24.01 13.13
CA LYS A 290 14.79 23.47 13.02
C LYS A 290 14.45 23.01 11.59
N ASN A 291 15.35 23.20 10.62
CA ASN A 291 15.17 22.78 9.22
C ASN A 291 15.98 21.51 8.90
N ARG A 292 15.30 20.45 8.42
CA ARG A 292 15.94 19.20 7.99
C ARG A 292 16.79 19.37 6.73
N TYR A 293 16.39 20.29 5.84
CA TYR A 293 17.07 20.58 4.58
C TYR A 293 17.14 22.09 4.37
N GLY A 294 18.34 22.66 4.23
CA GLY A 294 18.52 24.10 4.05
C GLY A 294 17.94 24.67 2.74
N ASN A 295 17.64 23.81 1.77
CA ASN A 295 16.98 24.15 0.50
C ASN A 295 15.46 23.90 0.49
N ILE A 296 14.89 23.25 1.52
CA ILE A 296 13.45 23.01 1.64
C ILE A 296 12.96 23.59 2.96
N ILE A 297 12.64 24.87 2.91
CA ILE A 297 12.23 25.70 4.03
C ILE A 297 10.79 26.17 3.83
N ALA A 298 10.06 26.41 4.92
CA ALA A 298 8.71 26.95 4.83
C ALA A 298 8.75 28.35 4.19
N TYR A 299 7.90 28.59 3.17
CA TYR A 299 7.79 29.92 2.57
C TYR A 299 7.32 30.97 3.60
N PRO A 300 7.93 32.16 3.60
CA PRO A 300 7.45 33.31 4.32
C PRO A 300 7.31 34.56 3.43
N THR A 301 6.57 34.47 2.32
CA THR A 301 5.82 35.63 1.78
C THR A 301 4.83 36.08 2.87
N ASP A 302 5.22 37.14 3.57
CA ASP A 302 4.43 37.91 4.53
C ASP A 302 3.59 37.09 5.51
N ASP A 303 4.20 36.06 6.12
CA ASP A 303 3.63 35.34 7.26
C ASP A 303 2.26 34.64 7.01
N HIS A 304 1.75 34.58 5.77
CA HIS A 304 0.36 34.19 5.48
C HIS A 304 0.10 32.67 5.37
N THR A 305 1.08 31.89 4.89
CA THR A 305 0.94 30.42 4.72
C THR A 305 1.77 29.60 5.72
N ARG A 306 2.80 30.14 6.36
CA ARG A 306 3.55 29.37 7.37
C ARG A 306 2.67 29.08 8.59
N VAL A 307 2.84 27.91 9.20
CA VAL A 307 2.23 27.67 10.52
C VAL A 307 3.05 28.42 11.57
N ARG A 308 2.39 29.27 12.36
CA ARG A 308 3.00 30.04 13.44
C ARG A 308 2.66 29.39 14.77
N LEU A 309 3.64 28.95 15.54
CA LEU A 309 3.38 28.45 16.89
C LEU A 309 3.16 29.61 17.86
N GLN A 310 2.28 29.40 18.85
CA GLN A 310 2.16 30.27 20.00
C GLN A 310 3.53 30.38 20.69
N LEU A 311 3.94 31.62 20.98
CA LEU A 311 5.17 31.91 21.69
C LEU A 311 5.15 31.30 23.09
N LEU A 312 6.27 30.70 23.48
CA LEU A 312 6.53 30.21 24.82
C LEU A 312 7.09 31.33 25.70
N ASP A 313 6.68 31.35 26.96
CA ASP A 313 7.20 32.29 27.95
C ASP A 313 8.73 32.19 28.06
N GLY A 314 9.42 33.31 27.80
CA GLY A 314 10.88 33.39 27.85
C GLY A 314 11.63 33.00 26.56
N ASP A 315 10.94 32.54 25.50
CA ASP A 315 11.55 32.26 24.19
C ASP A 315 10.83 33.03 23.06
N PRO A 316 11.31 34.23 22.67
CA PRO A 316 10.72 35.00 21.57
C PRO A 316 10.97 34.41 20.17
N HIS A 317 11.71 33.30 20.05
CA HIS A 317 12.04 32.61 18.80
C HIS A 317 11.34 31.23 18.68
N SER A 318 10.37 30.96 19.57
CA SER A 318 9.59 29.72 19.64
C SER A 318 8.41 29.63 18.65
N ASP A 319 8.18 30.66 17.81
CA ASP A 319 7.05 30.71 16.87
C ASP A 319 7.24 29.87 15.60
N TYR A 320 8.47 29.40 15.33
CA TYR A 320 8.81 28.77 14.06
C TYR A 320 8.75 27.23 14.09
N ILE A 321 8.06 26.68 13.10
CA ILE A 321 8.16 25.30 12.65
C ILE A 321 8.21 25.29 11.11
N ASN A 322 8.93 24.32 10.51
CA ASN A 322 8.98 24.16 9.05
C ASN A 322 7.70 23.46 8.54
N ALA A 323 6.61 24.23 8.49
CA ALA A 323 5.31 23.80 8.02
C ALA A 323 4.58 24.95 7.30
N ASN A 324 3.76 24.62 6.31
CA ASN A 324 2.85 25.55 5.64
C ASN A 324 1.43 24.99 5.65
N TYR A 325 0.43 25.85 5.86
CA TYR A 325 -0.94 25.58 5.47
C TYR A 325 -1.02 25.40 3.97
N ILE A 326 -1.84 24.44 3.55
CA ILE A 326 -2.14 24.13 2.16
C ILE A 326 -3.66 24.06 2.01
N ASP A 327 -4.19 24.67 0.95
CA ASP A 327 -5.62 24.62 0.64
C ASP A 327 -6.00 23.27 0.05
N GLY A 328 -7.23 22.85 0.33
CA GLY A 328 -7.90 21.74 -0.36
C GLY A 328 -8.93 22.21 -1.35
N TYR A 329 -9.57 21.26 -2.05
CA TYR A 329 -10.64 21.55 -3.00
C TYR A 329 -11.78 22.32 -2.31
N HIS A 330 -11.93 23.61 -2.67
CA HIS A 330 -12.85 24.57 -2.04
C HIS A 330 -12.75 24.68 -0.50
N ARG A 331 -11.57 24.38 0.08
CA ARG A 331 -11.34 24.36 1.54
C ARG A 331 -10.04 25.08 1.90
N PRO A 332 -10.06 26.36 2.33
CA PRO A 332 -8.85 27.05 2.71
C PRO A 332 -8.19 26.38 3.93
N ARG A 333 -6.86 26.26 3.90
CA ARG A 333 -6.03 25.66 4.96
C ARG A 333 -6.45 24.23 5.36
N HIS A 334 -6.95 23.43 4.43
CA HIS A 334 -7.42 22.07 4.74
C HIS A 334 -6.31 21.13 5.24
N TYR A 335 -5.07 21.35 4.80
CA TYR A 335 -3.91 20.56 5.20
C TYR A 335 -2.81 21.43 5.80
N ILE A 336 -1.89 20.80 6.52
CA ILE A 336 -0.58 21.36 6.86
C ILE A 336 0.48 20.45 6.26
N ALA A 337 1.24 20.96 5.30
CA ALA A 337 2.41 20.27 4.75
C ALA A 337 3.66 20.62 5.57
N THR A 338 4.26 19.62 6.22
CA THR A 338 5.39 19.81 7.16
C THR A 338 6.52 18.81 6.92
N GLN A 339 7.74 19.15 7.33
CA GLN A 339 8.87 18.22 7.29
C GLN A 339 8.67 17.05 8.27
N GLY A 340 9.31 15.92 8.01
CA GLY A 340 9.39 14.82 8.98
C GLY A 340 10.16 15.27 10.23
N PRO A 341 9.57 15.21 11.44
CA PRO A 341 10.18 15.73 12.66
C PRO A 341 11.64 15.28 12.84
N MET A 342 12.45 16.19 13.38
CA MET A 342 13.80 15.93 13.86
C MET A 342 13.79 15.81 15.38
N GLN A 343 14.87 15.31 15.98
CA GLN A 343 14.94 15.07 17.43
C GLN A 343 14.70 16.37 18.24
N GLU A 344 15.15 17.49 17.68
CA GLU A 344 15.05 18.85 18.18
C GLU A 344 13.63 19.41 18.03
N THR A 345 12.87 18.97 17.02
CA THR A 345 11.57 19.56 16.63
C THR A 345 10.35 18.70 16.99
N VAL A 346 10.51 17.54 17.64
CA VAL A 346 9.37 16.68 18.08
C VAL A 346 8.40 17.46 18.98
N ARG A 347 8.93 18.29 19.88
CA ARG A 347 8.12 19.12 20.81
C ARG A 347 7.32 20.19 20.07
N ASP A 348 7.94 20.85 19.08
CA ASP A 348 7.27 21.86 18.24
C ASP A 348 6.20 21.21 17.35
N PHE A 349 6.44 20.00 16.84
CA PHE A 349 5.46 19.24 16.06
C PHE A 349 4.21 18.90 16.88
N TRP A 350 4.36 18.40 18.12
CA TRP A 350 3.18 18.15 18.97
C TRP A 350 2.50 19.43 19.46
N ARG A 351 3.25 20.53 19.69
CA ARG A 351 2.66 21.85 19.95
C ARG A 351 1.82 22.32 18.75
N MET A 352 2.28 22.09 17.52
CA MET A 352 1.53 22.36 16.29
C MET A 352 0.23 21.54 16.21
N VAL A 353 0.31 20.21 16.33
CA VAL A 353 -0.85 19.30 16.26
C VAL A 353 -1.92 19.68 17.28
N TRP A 354 -1.53 20.03 18.51
CA TRP A 354 -2.47 20.51 19.53
C TRP A 354 -3.05 21.89 19.19
N GLN A 355 -2.22 22.85 18.79
CA GLN A 355 -2.65 24.21 18.51
C GLN A 355 -3.67 24.27 17.36
N GLU A 356 -3.40 23.52 16.29
CA GLU A 356 -4.20 23.54 15.06
C GLU A 356 -5.45 22.64 15.14
N ASN A 357 -5.70 22.00 16.29
CA ASN A 357 -6.79 21.04 16.50
C ASN A 357 -6.81 19.89 15.49
N SER A 358 -5.63 19.43 15.07
CA SER A 358 -5.49 18.38 14.05
C SER A 358 -5.81 16.99 14.63
N ALA A 359 -6.89 16.38 14.14
CA ALA A 359 -7.27 15.01 14.50
C ALA A 359 -6.58 13.93 13.65
N SER A 360 -5.94 14.30 12.54
CA SER A 360 -5.30 13.37 11.60
C SER A 360 -3.88 13.80 11.25
N ILE A 361 -2.95 12.84 11.33
CA ILE A 361 -1.56 12.97 10.89
C ILE A 361 -1.29 11.94 9.79
N VAL A 362 -0.89 12.38 8.61
CA VAL A 362 -0.56 11.53 7.47
C VAL A 362 0.95 11.50 7.27
N MET A 363 1.55 10.32 7.45
CA MET A 363 2.98 10.05 7.33
C MET A 363 3.25 9.21 6.08
N VAL A 364 3.88 9.80 5.06
CA VAL A 364 4.14 9.17 3.75
C VAL A 364 5.65 8.89 3.56
N THR A 365 6.31 8.35 4.58
CA THR A 365 7.74 8.00 4.55
C THR A 365 8.04 7.00 5.66
N ASN A 366 8.95 6.05 5.41
CA ASN A 366 9.48 5.22 6.48
C ASN A 366 10.49 6.03 7.32
N LEU A 367 10.77 5.60 8.56
CA LEU A 367 11.73 6.29 9.44
C LEU A 367 13.15 6.32 8.86
N VAL A 368 13.55 5.20 8.25
CA VAL A 368 14.86 4.99 7.62
C VAL A 368 14.65 4.34 6.26
N GLU A 369 15.35 4.86 5.25
CA GLU A 369 15.28 4.42 3.84
C GLU A 369 16.71 4.47 3.28
N VAL A 370 17.18 3.40 2.63
CA VAL A 370 18.58 3.18 2.19
C VAL A 370 19.62 3.56 3.27
N GLY A 371 19.34 3.22 4.53
CA GLY A 371 20.20 3.53 5.68
C GLY A 371 20.27 5.02 6.08
N ARG A 372 19.43 5.89 5.49
CA ARG A 372 19.35 7.32 5.83
C ARG A 372 18.08 7.59 6.63
N VAL A 373 18.21 8.33 7.74
CA VAL A 373 17.06 8.78 8.54
C VAL A 373 16.27 9.83 7.76
N LYS A 374 14.99 9.55 7.50
CA LYS A 374 14.04 10.45 6.84
C LYS A 374 13.14 11.18 7.85
N CYS A 375 12.79 10.50 8.93
CA CYS A 375 11.94 11.01 10.00
C CYS A 375 12.39 10.38 11.33
N VAL A 376 12.37 11.10 12.45
CA VAL A 376 12.53 10.46 13.77
C VAL A 376 11.19 9.91 14.24
N ARG A 377 11.19 8.88 15.09
CA ARG A 377 9.95 8.41 15.72
C ARG A 377 9.49 9.47 16.71
N TYR A 378 8.36 10.11 16.41
CA TYR A 378 7.75 11.16 17.25
C TYR A 378 6.58 10.65 18.10
N TRP A 379 6.37 9.33 18.17
CA TRP A 379 5.28 8.71 18.91
C TRP A 379 5.80 7.65 19.91
N PRO A 380 5.09 7.42 21.02
CA PRO A 380 5.46 6.42 22.03
C PRO A 380 4.99 5.01 21.65
N ASP A 381 5.52 4.01 22.36
CA ASP A 381 4.95 2.65 22.39
C ASP A 381 3.79 2.53 23.40
N GLU A 382 3.75 3.38 24.43
CA GLU A 382 2.69 3.43 25.44
C GLU A 382 2.30 4.88 25.77
N THR A 383 3.17 5.63 26.44
CA THR A 383 2.95 7.03 26.82
C THR A 383 4.26 7.80 26.87
N GLU A 384 4.28 9.02 26.33
CA GLU A 384 5.41 9.94 26.45
C GLU A 384 4.91 11.40 26.54
N VAL A 385 5.74 12.30 27.06
CA VAL A 385 5.43 13.74 27.21
C VAL A 385 6.40 14.56 26.38
N TYR A 386 5.88 15.22 25.34
CA TYR A 386 6.63 16.07 24.43
C TYR A 386 6.41 17.54 24.79
N GLY A 387 7.22 18.05 25.73
CA GLY A 387 7.05 19.41 26.26
C GLY A 387 5.93 19.45 27.29
N ASP A 388 4.83 20.14 26.98
CA ASP A 388 3.60 20.16 27.78
C ASP A 388 2.49 19.26 27.23
N ILE A 389 2.74 18.57 26.10
CA ILE A 389 1.79 17.66 25.45
C ILE A 389 2.08 16.21 25.86
N LYS A 390 1.16 15.58 26.59
CA LYS A 390 1.17 14.14 26.86
C LYS A 390 0.50 13.40 25.70
N VAL A 391 1.16 12.39 25.16
CA VAL A 391 0.66 11.51 24.10
C VAL A 391 0.62 10.08 24.61
N THR A 392 -0.50 9.39 24.41
CA THR A 392 -0.74 8.01 24.85
C THR A 392 -1.20 7.20 23.65
N LEU A 393 -0.51 6.11 23.30
CA LEU A 393 -0.95 5.16 22.29
C LEU A 393 -2.13 4.36 22.84
N ILE A 394 -3.22 4.29 22.08
CA ILE A 394 -4.41 3.49 22.40
C ILE A 394 -4.42 2.20 21.59
N GLU A 395 -4.15 2.32 20.29
CA GLU A 395 -4.29 1.21 19.34
C GLU A 395 -3.30 1.34 18.18
N THR A 396 -2.89 0.21 17.62
CA THR A 396 -2.12 0.13 16.37
C THR A 396 -2.75 -0.94 15.49
N GLU A 397 -3.23 -0.52 14.32
CA GLU A 397 -3.83 -1.37 13.31
C GLU A 397 -2.84 -1.54 12.15
N PRO A 398 -2.07 -2.64 12.09
CA PRO A 398 -1.22 -2.94 10.94
C PRO A 398 -2.06 -3.49 9.78
N LEU A 399 -1.83 -2.92 8.60
CA LEU A 399 -2.36 -3.37 7.31
C LEU A 399 -1.18 -3.57 6.35
N ALA A 400 -1.41 -4.18 5.19
CA ALA A 400 -0.33 -4.53 4.27
C ALA A 400 0.51 -3.33 3.79
N GLU A 401 -0.14 -2.21 3.45
CA GLU A 401 0.52 -1.05 2.83
C GLU A 401 0.65 0.17 3.75
N TYR A 402 -0.01 0.15 4.90
CA TYR A 402 -0.02 1.25 5.86
C TYR A 402 -0.36 0.78 7.28
N VAL A 403 -0.08 1.63 8.26
CA VAL A 403 -0.42 1.39 9.68
C VAL A 403 -1.22 2.57 10.21
N ILE A 404 -2.35 2.30 10.86
CA ILE A 404 -3.10 3.31 11.60
C ILE A 404 -2.69 3.22 13.08
N ARG A 405 -2.51 4.35 13.75
CA ARG A 405 -2.28 4.44 15.20
C ARG A 405 -3.25 5.44 15.80
N THR A 406 -4.03 5.01 16.78
CA THR A 406 -4.93 5.90 17.53
C THR A 406 -4.24 6.34 18.81
N PHE A 407 -4.21 7.65 19.06
CA PHE A 407 -3.63 8.26 20.25
C PHE A 407 -4.69 9.07 21.02
N THR A 408 -4.53 9.13 22.34
CA THR A 408 -5.09 10.25 23.12
C THR A 408 -4.00 11.25 23.46
N VAL A 409 -4.34 12.52 23.37
CA VAL A 409 -3.42 13.64 23.61
C VAL A 409 -4.04 14.63 24.58
N GLN A 410 -3.22 15.13 25.50
CA GLN A 410 -3.62 16.07 26.55
C GLN A 410 -2.53 17.13 26.78
N LYS A 411 -2.89 18.42 26.75
CA LYS A 411 -2.00 19.51 27.14
C LYS A 411 -2.03 19.74 28.65
N LYS A 412 -0.87 19.99 29.25
CA LYS A 412 -0.73 20.34 30.68
C LYS A 412 -1.63 21.54 31.03
N GLY A 413 -2.30 21.47 32.18
CA GLY A 413 -3.23 22.50 32.63
C GLY A 413 -4.56 22.57 31.87
N HIS A 414 -4.78 21.71 30.86
CA HIS A 414 -6.05 21.58 30.15
C HIS A 414 -6.76 20.29 30.58
N HIS A 415 -8.07 20.37 30.82
CA HIS A 415 -8.90 19.20 31.13
C HIS A 415 -9.31 18.41 29.88
N GLU A 416 -9.14 19.00 28.71
CA GLU A 416 -9.46 18.40 27.42
C GLU A 416 -8.49 17.25 27.08
N ILE A 417 -9.04 16.13 26.63
CA ILE A 417 -8.30 15.01 26.04
C ILE A 417 -8.86 14.83 24.63
N ARG A 418 -7.99 14.85 23.62
CA ARG A 418 -8.35 14.68 22.21
C ARG A 418 -7.92 13.31 21.71
N GLU A 419 -8.79 12.64 20.96
CA GLU A 419 -8.40 11.49 20.14
C GLU A 419 -7.83 12.01 18.81
N LEU A 420 -6.75 11.39 18.32
CA LEU A 420 -6.22 11.63 16.98
C LEU A 420 -5.61 10.36 16.39
N ARG A 421 -5.60 10.29 15.05
CA ARG A 421 -5.07 9.15 14.28
C ARG A 421 -3.83 9.53 13.49
N GLN A 422 -2.78 8.73 13.58
CA GLN A 422 -1.69 8.74 12.61
C GLN A 422 -1.93 7.64 11.58
N PHE A 423 -1.92 8.04 10.31
CA PHE A 423 -1.98 7.17 9.14
C PHE A 423 -0.58 7.12 8.53
N HIS A 424 0.11 6.00 8.61
CA HIS A 424 1.49 5.84 8.14
C HIS A 424 1.54 4.93 6.92
N PHE A 425 1.68 5.49 5.72
CA PHE A 425 1.85 4.75 4.47
C PHE A 425 3.29 4.25 4.34
N THR A 426 3.46 2.93 4.43
CA THR A 426 4.78 2.26 4.51
C THR A 426 5.28 1.74 3.17
N SER A 427 4.39 1.54 2.19
CA SER A 427 4.71 0.95 0.88
C SER A 427 5.23 1.92 -0.19
N TRP A 428 5.56 3.17 0.15
CA TRP A 428 6.24 4.06 -0.81
C TRP A 428 7.72 3.67 -0.92
N PRO A 429 8.24 3.30 -2.10
CA PRO A 429 9.62 2.85 -2.25
C PRO A 429 10.66 3.96 -1.98
N ASP A 430 11.84 3.53 -1.54
CA ASP A 430 13.00 4.38 -1.26
C ASP A 430 13.45 5.22 -2.47
N HIS A 431 13.26 4.68 -3.68
CA HIS A 431 13.52 5.33 -4.96
C HIS A 431 12.25 5.34 -5.81
N GLY A 432 11.98 6.48 -6.46
CA GLY A 432 10.84 6.68 -7.34
C GLY A 432 9.47 6.68 -6.66
N VAL A 433 8.53 5.97 -7.27
CA VAL A 433 7.09 5.96 -6.96
C VAL A 433 6.57 4.52 -6.85
N PRO A 434 5.45 4.28 -6.14
CA PRO A 434 4.80 2.97 -6.14
C PRO A 434 4.49 2.50 -7.57
N CYS A 435 4.69 1.21 -7.85
CA CYS A 435 4.41 0.66 -9.20
C CYS A 435 2.93 0.75 -9.58
N TYR A 436 2.03 0.83 -8.60
CA TYR A 436 0.58 0.93 -8.76
C TYR A 436 0.01 1.90 -7.73
N ALA A 437 -1.02 2.64 -8.11
CA ALA A 437 -1.65 3.63 -7.23
C ALA A 437 -2.63 3.02 -6.21
N THR A 438 -3.02 1.75 -6.38
CA THR A 438 -4.13 1.09 -5.67
C THR A 438 -4.05 1.26 -4.15
N GLY A 439 -2.87 1.04 -3.56
CA GLY A 439 -2.66 1.21 -2.12
C GLY A 439 -2.77 2.65 -1.63
N LEU A 440 -2.22 3.61 -2.39
CA LEU A 440 -2.33 5.03 -2.06
C LEU A 440 -3.77 5.52 -2.16
N LEU A 441 -4.53 5.03 -3.15
CA LEU A 441 -5.95 5.36 -3.30
C LEU A 441 -6.79 4.78 -2.16
N GLY A 442 -6.52 3.53 -1.73
CA GLY A 442 -7.13 2.94 -0.54
C GLY A 442 -6.80 3.72 0.73
N PHE A 443 -5.53 4.11 0.89
CA PHE A 443 -5.05 4.92 2.01
C PHE A 443 -5.70 6.31 2.07
N ILE A 444 -5.79 7.03 0.95
CA ILE A 444 -6.46 8.34 0.84
C ILE A 444 -7.93 8.22 1.26
N ARG A 445 -8.66 7.21 0.74
CA ARG A 445 -10.05 6.95 1.12
C ARG A 445 -10.19 6.71 2.62
N GLN A 446 -9.29 5.94 3.23
CA GLN A 446 -9.31 5.64 4.66
C GLN A 446 -9.02 6.88 5.53
N VAL A 447 -8.08 7.73 5.12
CA VAL A 447 -7.83 9.03 5.78
C VAL A 447 -9.07 9.92 5.69
N LYS A 448 -9.67 10.07 4.51
CA LYS A 448 -10.90 10.87 4.31
C LYS A 448 -12.09 10.34 5.12
N PHE A 449 -12.24 9.02 5.22
CA PHE A 449 -13.34 8.39 5.95
C PHE A 449 -13.21 8.53 7.48
N LEU A 450 -11.99 8.44 8.02
CA LEU A 450 -11.74 8.49 9.47
C LEU A 450 -11.38 9.89 10.01
N ASN A 451 -11.22 10.90 9.15
CA ASN A 451 -10.99 12.28 9.59
C ASN A 451 -12.31 12.96 10.02
N PRO A 452 -12.45 13.46 11.27
CA PRO A 452 -13.66 14.15 11.71
C PRO A 452 -13.95 15.42 10.89
N PRO A 453 -15.22 15.74 10.60
CA PRO A 453 -15.59 16.92 9.78
C PRO A 453 -15.38 18.26 10.49
N ASP A 454 -15.26 18.25 11.82
CA ASP A 454 -15.02 19.38 12.72
C ASP A 454 -13.55 19.48 13.18
N ALA A 455 -12.69 18.57 12.71
CA ALA A 455 -11.25 18.63 12.96
C ALA A 455 -10.60 19.84 12.27
N GLY A 456 -9.48 20.28 12.84
CA GLY A 456 -8.58 21.21 12.17
C GLY A 456 -7.80 20.57 11.00
N PRO A 457 -6.80 21.27 10.45
CA PRO A 457 -6.10 20.83 9.25
C PRO A 457 -5.45 19.45 9.38
N ILE A 458 -5.51 18.64 8.33
CA ILE A 458 -4.83 17.34 8.27
C ILE A 458 -3.32 17.58 8.14
N VAL A 459 -2.52 17.09 9.09
CA VAL A 459 -1.06 17.28 9.08
C VAL A 459 -0.42 16.23 8.18
N VAL A 460 0.06 16.60 7.00
CA VAL A 460 0.69 15.70 6.03
C VAL A 460 2.19 15.91 6.00
N HIS A 461 2.97 14.84 6.16
CA HIS A 461 4.43 14.90 6.13
C HIS A 461 5.08 13.69 5.43
N CYS A 462 6.30 13.89 4.98
CA CYS A 462 7.21 12.83 4.55
C CYS A 462 8.58 13.10 5.19
N SER A 463 9.69 13.08 4.43
CA SER A 463 10.99 13.58 4.92
C SER A 463 11.05 15.11 4.89
N ALA A 464 10.85 15.71 3.71
CA ALA A 464 10.92 17.17 3.52
C ALA A 464 9.56 17.88 3.54
N GLY A 465 8.46 17.12 3.50
CA GLY A 465 7.11 17.67 3.48
C GLY A 465 6.70 18.28 2.14
N ALA A 466 7.22 17.79 1.02
CA ALA A 466 6.99 18.40 -0.30
C ALA A 466 6.77 17.39 -1.44
N GLY A 467 7.64 16.38 -1.61
CA GLY A 467 7.50 15.37 -2.67
C GLY A 467 6.28 14.46 -2.49
N ARG A 468 6.43 13.35 -1.75
CA ARG A 468 5.34 12.40 -1.44
C ARG A 468 4.13 13.07 -0.74
N THR A 469 4.37 14.09 0.08
CA THR A 469 3.33 14.96 0.68
C THR A 469 2.52 15.70 -0.38
N GLY A 470 3.17 16.29 -1.38
CA GLY A 470 2.52 16.93 -2.51
C GLY A 470 1.74 15.94 -3.37
N CYS A 471 2.25 14.73 -3.59
CA CYS A 471 1.49 13.68 -4.30
C CYS A 471 0.20 13.31 -3.57
N PHE A 472 0.26 13.07 -2.25
CA PHE A 472 -0.92 12.75 -1.44
C PHE A 472 -1.97 13.86 -1.58
N ILE A 473 -1.58 15.12 -1.33
CA ILE A 473 -2.51 16.26 -1.36
C ILE A 473 -3.05 16.51 -2.78
N ALA A 474 -2.20 16.46 -3.82
CA ALA A 474 -2.61 16.69 -5.20
C ALA A 474 -3.62 15.64 -5.69
N VAL A 475 -3.37 14.36 -5.42
CA VAL A 475 -4.34 13.30 -5.72
C VAL A 475 -5.63 13.55 -4.95
N ASP A 476 -5.57 13.86 -3.65
CA ASP A 476 -6.77 14.01 -2.82
C ASP A 476 -7.68 15.16 -3.27
N ILE A 477 -7.09 16.31 -3.64
CA ILE A 477 -7.80 17.47 -4.21
C ILE A 477 -8.39 17.14 -5.59
N MET A 478 -7.64 16.45 -6.45
CA MET A 478 -8.09 16.14 -7.81
C MET A 478 -9.16 15.06 -7.86
N LEU A 479 -9.21 14.14 -6.87
CA LEU A 479 -10.33 13.23 -6.71
C LEU A 479 -11.62 13.96 -6.35
N ASP A 480 -11.56 14.98 -5.48
CA ASP A 480 -12.73 15.81 -5.18
C ASP A 480 -13.19 16.62 -6.41
N MET A 481 -12.26 17.18 -7.19
CA MET A 481 -12.60 17.88 -8.44
C MET A 481 -13.23 16.94 -9.47
N ALA A 482 -12.68 15.73 -9.64
CA ALA A 482 -13.23 14.70 -10.51
C ALA A 482 -14.65 14.27 -10.10
N GLU A 483 -14.90 14.14 -8.79
CA GLU A 483 -16.21 13.76 -8.23
C GLU A 483 -17.27 14.86 -8.35
N ASN A 484 -16.89 16.13 -8.17
CA ASN A 484 -17.84 17.23 -8.12
C ASN A 484 -18.06 17.94 -9.47
N GLU A 485 -17.04 18.01 -10.32
CA GLU A 485 -17.10 18.76 -11.60
C GLU A 485 -16.98 17.87 -12.85
N GLY A 486 -16.51 16.62 -12.71
CA GLY A 486 -16.25 15.74 -13.86
C GLY A 486 -15.04 16.15 -14.70
N VAL A 487 -14.17 17.01 -14.16
CA VAL A 487 -12.89 17.45 -14.75
C VAL A 487 -11.75 17.33 -13.71
N VAL A 488 -10.50 17.39 -14.16
CA VAL A 488 -9.30 17.48 -13.33
C VAL A 488 -8.31 18.49 -13.90
N ASP A 489 -7.64 19.24 -13.04
CA ASP A 489 -6.65 20.26 -13.42
C ASP A 489 -5.35 20.08 -12.62
N ILE A 490 -4.59 19.06 -12.99
CA ILE A 490 -3.45 18.57 -12.22
C ILE A 490 -2.28 19.56 -12.25
N PHE A 491 -2.04 20.19 -13.42
CA PHE A 491 -1.01 21.20 -13.59
C PHE A 491 -1.27 22.43 -12.72
N ASN A 492 -2.45 23.06 -12.82
CA ASN A 492 -2.72 24.26 -12.03
C ASN A 492 -2.86 23.90 -10.54
N CYS A 493 -3.38 22.71 -10.17
CA CYS A 493 -3.36 22.24 -8.79
C CYS A 493 -1.93 22.22 -8.22
N ILE A 494 -0.98 21.57 -8.90
CA ILE A 494 0.40 21.47 -8.42
C ILE A 494 1.11 22.83 -8.46
N ARG A 495 0.77 23.70 -9.42
CA ARG A 495 1.23 25.10 -9.44
C ARG A 495 0.79 25.88 -8.19
N GLU A 496 -0.47 25.75 -7.78
CA GLU A 496 -0.96 26.39 -6.55
C GLU A 496 -0.37 25.75 -5.29
N LEU A 497 -0.19 24.43 -5.24
CA LEU A 497 0.57 23.80 -4.14
C LEU A 497 1.99 24.38 -4.04
N ARG A 498 2.64 24.65 -5.18
CA ARG A 498 3.97 25.30 -5.26
C ARG A 498 3.99 26.80 -4.95
N SER A 499 2.83 27.48 -4.92
CA SER A 499 2.73 28.86 -4.40
C SER A 499 2.64 28.88 -2.86
N GLN A 500 2.10 27.80 -2.27
CA GLN A 500 1.87 27.68 -0.82
C GLN A 500 3.02 27.00 -0.07
N ARG A 501 3.73 26.05 -0.71
CA ARG A 501 4.97 25.44 -0.19
C ARG A 501 5.96 25.06 -1.30
N VAL A 502 7.25 25.27 -1.06
CA VAL A 502 8.29 25.08 -2.08
C VAL A 502 8.42 23.62 -2.56
N ASN A 503 8.55 23.44 -3.87
CA ASN A 503 8.77 22.16 -4.55
C ASN A 503 7.74 21.07 -4.19
N MET A 504 6.47 21.41 -3.98
CA MET A 504 5.39 20.42 -3.90
C MET A 504 5.35 19.59 -5.20
N VAL A 505 5.34 18.25 -5.06
CA VAL A 505 5.63 17.28 -6.14
C VAL A 505 7.03 17.52 -6.73
N GLN A 506 8.02 16.74 -6.28
CA GLN A 506 9.45 17.07 -6.39
C GLN A 506 10.17 16.49 -7.61
N THR A 507 9.55 15.58 -8.36
CA THR A 507 10.16 14.91 -9.50
C THR A 507 9.14 14.66 -10.60
N GLU A 508 9.60 14.57 -11.84
CA GLU A 508 8.77 14.18 -12.99
C GLU A 508 8.05 12.83 -12.72
N GLU A 509 8.75 11.82 -12.19
CA GLU A 509 8.16 10.53 -11.82
C GLU A 509 6.96 10.67 -10.86
N GLN A 510 7.05 11.58 -9.89
CA GLN A 510 5.96 11.91 -8.97
C GLN A 510 4.80 12.62 -9.67
N TYR A 511 5.10 13.48 -10.65
CA TYR A 511 4.09 14.16 -11.48
C TYR A 511 3.30 13.19 -12.35
N VAL A 512 3.99 12.26 -13.02
CA VAL A 512 3.38 11.18 -13.80
C VAL A 512 2.54 10.26 -12.90
N PHE A 513 3.04 9.93 -11.70
CA PHE A 513 2.33 9.08 -10.76
C PHE A 513 1.04 9.70 -10.22
N VAL A 514 0.98 11.03 -10.01
CA VAL A 514 -0.27 11.73 -9.66
C VAL A 514 -1.32 11.55 -10.77
N HIS A 515 -0.93 11.69 -12.04
CA HIS A 515 -1.81 11.44 -13.19
C HIS A 515 -2.31 9.99 -13.25
N ASP A 516 -1.41 9.02 -13.09
CA ASP A 516 -1.76 7.60 -13.10
C ASP A 516 -2.68 7.22 -11.92
N ALA A 517 -2.49 7.81 -10.74
CA ALA A 517 -3.34 7.58 -9.58
C ALA A 517 -4.77 8.13 -9.78
N ILE A 518 -4.90 9.35 -10.31
CA ILE A 518 -6.19 9.96 -10.60
C ILE A 518 -6.90 9.16 -11.71
N LEU A 519 -6.19 8.77 -12.76
CA LEU A 519 -6.71 7.92 -13.83
C LEU A 519 -7.21 6.56 -13.31
N GLU A 520 -6.41 5.87 -12.49
CA GLU A 520 -6.80 4.60 -11.89
C GLU A 520 -8.08 4.75 -11.07
N ALA A 521 -8.17 5.78 -10.23
CA ALA A 521 -9.37 6.07 -9.46
C ALA A 521 -10.58 6.34 -10.35
N CYS A 522 -10.44 7.15 -11.40
CA CYS A 522 -11.50 7.50 -12.36
C CYS A 522 -12.05 6.29 -13.12
N LEU A 523 -11.19 5.32 -13.47
CA LEU A 523 -11.59 4.07 -14.13
C LEU A 523 -12.22 3.07 -13.14
N CYS A 524 -11.63 2.90 -11.95
CA CYS A 524 -12.06 1.89 -10.97
C CYS A 524 -13.31 2.31 -10.18
N GLY A 525 -13.42 3.61 -9.85
CA GLY A 525 -14.41 4.14 -8.91
C GLY A 525 -14.13 3.73 -7.46
N ASN A 526 -15.07 4.06 -6.57
CA ASN A 526 -15.13 3.51 -5.22
C ASN A 526 -16.11 2.31 -5.20
N THR A 527 -15.64 1.17 -4.72
CA THR A 527 -16.37 -0.12 -4.67
C THR A 527 -16.41 -0.72 -3.27
N ALA A 528 -15.90 -0.01 -2.27
CA ALA A 528 -15.97 -0.42 -0.88
C ALA A 528 -17.42 -0.29 -0.38
N ILE A 529 -17.94 -1.37 0.21
CA ILE A 529 -19.31 -1.47 0.70
C ILE A 529 -19.29 -1.69 2.22
N PRO A 530 -19.97 -0.85 3.03
CA PRO A 530 -20.12 -1.10 4.46
C PRO A 530 -20.81 -2.44 4.74
N VAL A 531 -20.32 -3.20 5.72
CA VAL A 531 -20.85 -4.53 6.09
C VAL A 531 -22.35 -4.51 6.40
N CYS A 532 -22.84 -3.45 7.05
CA CYS A 532 -24.26 -3.27 7.37
C CYS A 532 -25.17 -3.13 6.12
N GLU A 533 -24.64 -2.64 5.00
CA GLU A 533 -25.37 -2.42 3.75
C GLU A 533 -25.12 -3.53 2.71
N PHE A 534 -24.06 -4.32 2.90
CA PHE A 534 -23.55 -5.29 1.93
C PHE A 534 -24.63 -6.22 1.35
N ARG A 535 -25.52 -6.75 2.21
CA ARG A 535 -26.61 -7.62 1.75
C ARG A 535 -27.53 -6.93 0.74
N ALA A 536 -27.94 -5.70 1.01
CA ALA A 536 -28.87 -4.96 0.16
C ALA A 536 -28.19 -4.54 -1.15
N ILE A 537 -26.96 -4.02 -1.05
CA ILE A 537 -26.17 -3.60 -2.22
C ILE A 537 -25.85 -4.80 -3.10
N TYR A 538 -25.39 -5.92 -2.54
CA TYR A 538 -25.12 -7.16 -3.30
C TYR A 538 -26.29 -7.60 -4.18
N TYR A 539 -27.52 -7.62 -3.65
CA TYR A 539 -28.69 -7.99 -4.44
C TYR A 539 -28.99 -7.00 -5.57
N ASN A 540 -28.73 -5.70 -5.37
CA ASN A 540 -28.90 -4.68 -6.40
C ASN A 540 -27.83 -4.82 -7.51
N ILE A 541 -26.55 -4.90 -7.15
CA ILE A 541 -25.44 -4.99 -8.11
C ILE A 541 -25.39 -6.34 -8.87
N SER A 542 -25.98 -7.39 -8.28
CA SER A 542 -26.16 -8.70 -8.92
C SER A 542 -27.32 -8.75 -9.91
N ARG A 543 -28.26 -7.80 -9.86
CA ARG A 543 -29.45 -7.79 -10.72
C ARG A 543 -29.04 -7.52 -12.16
N LEU A 544 -29.63 -8.28 -13.10
CA LEU A 544 -29.48 -8.02 -14.52
C LEU A 544 -30.33 -6.82 -14.93
N ASP A 545 -29.72 -5.89 -15.65
CA ASP A 545 -30.42 -4.85 -16.40
C ASP A 545 -31.14 -5.49 -17.62
N PRO A 546 -32.47 -5.33 -17.77
CA PRO A 546 -33.21 -5.96 -18.86
C PRO A 546 -32.89 -5.43 -20.27
N GLN A 547 -32.27 -4.25 -20.40
CA GLN A 547 -31.92 -3.64 -21.69
C GLN A 547 -30.53 -4.07 -22.16
N THR A 548 -29.56 -4.14 -21.25
CA THR A 548 -28.16 -4.47 -21.59
C THR A 548 -27.81 -5.94 -21.38
N ASN A 549 -28.62 -6.69 -20.62
CA ASN A 549 -28.31 -8.04 -20.15
C ASN A 549 -26.94 -8.12 -19.46
N SER A 550 -26.59 -7.07 -18.71
CA SER A 550 -25.42 -6.99 -17.84
C SER A 550 -25.84 -6.74 -16.39
N SER A 551 -24.93 -6.97 -15.47
CA SER A 551 -25.07 -6.62 -14.05
C SER A 551 -23.85 -5.82 -13.63
N GLN A 552 -23.96 -5.01 -12.57
CA GLN A 552 -22.83 -4.18 -12.14
C GLN A 552 -21.60 -5.02 -11.73
N ILE A 553 -21.77 -6.24 -11.19
CA ILE A 553 -20.66 -7.19 -10.95
C ILE A 553 -19.99 -7.63 -12.26
N LYS A 554 -20.74 -7.79 -13.35
CA LYS A 554 -20.18 -8.13 -14.67
C LYS A 554 -19.42 -6.96 -15.27
N ASP A 555 -19.96 -5.75 -15.11
CA ASP A 555 -19.31 -4.52 -15.55
C ASP A 555 -18.05 -4.23 -14.71
N GLU A 556 -18.05 -4.55 -13.41
CA GLU A 556 -16.85 -4.56 -12.56
C GLU A 556 -15.77 -5.49 -13.10
N PHE A 557 -16.11 -6.74 -13.38
CA PHE A 557 -15.15 -7.71 -13.88
C PHE A 557 -14.58 -7.28 -15.26
N GLN A 558 -15.38 -6.63 -16.10
CA GLN A 558 -14.91 -6.01 -17.34
C GLN A 558 -13.95 -4.84 -17.08
N THR A 559 -14.29 -3.90 -16.19
CA THR A 559 -13.37 -2.83 -15.77
C THR A 559 -12.07 -3.41 -15.22
N LEU A 560 -12.15 -4.44 -14.37
CA LEU A 560 -10.99 -5.12 -13.78
C LEU A 560 -10.08 -5.70 -14.87
N ASN A 561 -10.64 -6.36 -15.89
CA ASN A 561 -9.88 -6.88 -17.03
C ASN A 561 -9.20 -5.76 -17.86
N ILE A 562 -9.81 -4.58 -17.95
CA ILE A 562 -9.23 -3.41 -18.65
C ILE A 562 -8.07 -2.81 -17.84
N VAL A 563 -8.22 -2.67 -16.51
CA VAL A 563 -7.18 -2.08 -15.64
C VAL A 563 -6.13 -3.09 -15.14
N THR A 564 -6.27 -4.37 -15.50
CA THR A 564 -5.27 -5.40 -15.18
C THR A 564 -3.96 -5.08 -15.92
N PRO A 565 -2.82 -4.94 -15.24
CA PRO A 565 -1.56 -4.60 -15.89
C PRO A 565 -1.16 -5.62 -16.96
N ARG A 566 -0.74 -5.14 -18.13
CA ARG A 566 -0.12 -6.01 -19.14
C ARG A 566 1.32 -6.26 -18.77
N VAL A 567 1.59 -7.45 -18.25
CA VAL A 567 2.96 -7.95 -18.00
C VAL A 567 3.65 -8.15 -19.34
N ARG A 568 4.80 -7.52 -19.51
CA ARG A 568 5.63 -7.59 -20.72
C ARG A 568 6.78 -8.58 -20.54
N PRO A 569 7.48 -9.01 -21.61
CA PRO A 569 8.63 -9.89 -21.48
C PRO A 569 9.74 -9.32 -20.59
N GLU A 570 9.96 -8.00 -20.62
CA GLU A 570 10.92 -7.34 -19.73
C GLU A 570 10.54 -7.41 -18.24
N ASP A 571 9.25 -7.52 -17.90
CA ASP A 571 8.78 -7.66 -16.52
C ASP A 571 8.98 -9.07 -15.95
N CYS A 572 9.22 -10.07 -16.80
CA CYS A 572 9.35 -11.50 -16.45
C CYS A 572 10.71 -12.08 -16.86
N SER A 573 11.74 -11.23 -16.92
CA SER A 573 13.04 -11.56 -17.51
C SER A 573 13.69 -12.77 -16.85
N VAL A 574 13.52 -12.95 -15.52
CA VAL A 574 14.08 -14.09 -14.78
C VAL A 574 13.37 -15.40 -15.13
N GLY A 575 12.04 -15.39 -15.22
CA GLY A 575 11.25 -16.56 -15.61
C GLY A 575 11.47 -16.99 -17.06
N LEU A 576 11.81 -16.04 -17.93
CA LEU A 576 12.12 -16.25 -19.34
C LEU A 576 13.55 -16.72 -19.64
N LEU A 577 14.43 -16.82 -18.64
CA LEU A 577 15.77 -17.36 -18.83
C LEU A 577 15.72 -18.84 -19.28
N PRO A 578 16.48 -19.27 -20.31
CA PRO A 578 16.41 -20.64 -20.83
C PRO A 578 16.62 -21.74 -19.77
N ARG A 579 17.44 -21.47 -18.74
CA ARG A 579 17.69 -22.39 -17.61
C ARG A 579 16.53 -22.54 -16.61
N ASN A 580 15.45 -21.79 -16.81
CA ASN A 580 14.26 -21.78 -15.96
C ASN A 580 12.99 -22.23 -16.73
N HIS A 581 13.08 -22.45 -18.05
CA HIS A 581 11.91 -22.81 -18.88
C HIS A 581 11.23 -24.10 -18.42
N ASP A 582 12.01 -25.13 -18.06
CA ASP A 582 11.50 -26.42 -17.57
C ASP A 582 10.93 -26.34 -16.14
N LYS A 583 11.18 -25.24 -15.41
CA LYS A 583 10.60 -24.98 -14.09
C LYS A 583 9.19 -24.37 -14.17
N ASN A 584 8.77 -23.90 -15.35
CA ASN A 584 7.49 -23.25 -15.58
C ASN A 584 6.47 -24.25 -16.15
N ARG A 585 5.27 -24.32 -15.56
CA ARG A 585 4.17 -25.13 -16.10
C ARG A 585 3.58 -24.54 -17.37
N SER A 586 3.57 -23.21 -17.47
CA SER A 586 3.24 -22.47 -18.69
C SER A 586 4.10 -21.21 -18.75
N MET A 587 4.60 -20.90 -19.95
CA MET A 587 5.33 -19.66 -20.23
C MET A 587 4.40 -18.44 -20.35
N ASP A 588 3.09 -18.66 -20.48
CA ASP A 588 2.08 -17.59 -20.46
C ASP A 588 1.68 -17.18 -19.03
N VAL A 589 2.06 -17.98 -18.02
CA VAL A 589 1.69 -17.80 -16.60
C VAL A 589 2.92 -17.59 -15.72
N LEU A 590 3.72 -16.60 -16.11
CA LEU A 590 4.86 -16.15 -15.32
C LEU A 590 4.42 -15.16 -14.23
N SER A 591 5.29 -14.92 -13.27
CA SER A 591 5.15 -13.87 -12.25
C SER A 591 6.16 -12.78 -12.55
N ALA A 592 5.79 -11.51 -12.35
CA ALA A 592 6.69 -10.40 -12.60
C ALA A 592 7.90 -10.43 -11.63
N ASP A 593 9.08 -10.06 -12.11
CA ASP A 593 10.36 -10.17 -11.42
C ASP A 593 10.35 -9.44 -10.07
N ARG A 594 9.65 -8.30 -9.97
CA ARG A 594 9.44 -7.53 -8.73
C ARG A 594 8.72 -8.28 -7.61
N CYS A 595 7.99 -9.35 -7.94
CA CYS A 595 7.21 -10.17 -7.00
C CYS A 595 7.82 -11.56 -6.79
N LEU A 596 8.92 -11.91 -7.46
CA LEU A 596 9.51 -13.25 -7.37
C LEU A 596 10.13 -13.50 -5.99
N PRO A 597 9.82 -14.64 -5.34
CA PRO A 597 10.65 -15.15 -4.27
C PRO A 597 11.92 -15.79 -4.85
N PHE A 598 13.08 -15.41 -4.30
CA PHE A 598 14.37 -16.00 -4.65
C PHE A 598 14.78 -16.98 -3.55
N LEU A 599 15.05 -18.23 -3.93
CA LEU A 599 15.48 -19.27 -3.00
C LEU A 599 16.89 -18.98 -2.48
N ILE A 600 17.16 -19.38 -1.24
CA ILE A 600 18.49 -19.24 -0.64
C ILE A 600 19.38 -20.33 -1.24
N SER A 601 20.27 -19.94 -2.15
CA SER A 601 21.29 -20.83 -2.72
C SER A 601 22.27 -21.29 -1.67
N VAL A 602 22.65 -22.57 -1.73
CA VAL A 602 23.83 -23.12 -1.06
C VAL A 602 24.92 -23.39 -2.11
N ASP A 603 26.19 -23.40 -1.70
CA ASP A 603 27.34 -23.54 -2.60
C ASP A 603 27.18 -24.72 -3.58
N GLY A 604 27.17 -24.41 -4.89
CA GLY A 604 27.04 -25.37 -5.98
C GLY A 604 25.67 -25.42 -6.67
N GLU A 605 24.62 -24.79 -6.12
CA GLU A 605 23.31 -24.70 -6.79
C GLU A 605 23.27 -23.62 -7.88
N SER A 606 22.81 -23.99 -9.08
CA SER A 606 22.85 -23.12 -10.28
C SER A 606 21.62 -22.24 -10.52
N SER A 607 20.52 -22.45 -9.79
CA SER A 607 19.28 -21.68 -9.94
C SER A 607 18.59 -21.47 -8.60
N ASN A 608 18.29 -20.21 -8.30
CA ASN A 608 17.50 -19.73 -7.16
C ASN A 608 16.03 -19.41 -7.54
N TYR A 609 15.61 -19.80 -8.74
CA TYR A 609 14.30 -19.46 -9.29
C TYR A 609 13.25 -20.56 -9.06
N ILE A 610 12.04 -20.12 -8.73
CA ILE A 610 10.78 -20.88 -8.73
C ILE A 610 9.65 -19.99 -9.26
N ASN A 611 8.71 -20.54 -10.04
CA ASN A 611 7.54 -19.79 -10.52
C ASN A 611 6.50 -19.62 -9.40
N ALA A 612 6.69 -18.55 -8.64
CA ALA A 612 5.81 -18.13 -7.55
C ALA A 612 5.73 -16.59 -7.51
N ALA A 613 4.85 -16.04 -6.67
CA ALA A 613 4.72 -14.61 -6.45
C ALA A 613 4.43 -14.33 -4.96
N LEU A 614 5.16 -13.37 -4.39
CA LEU A 614 4.85 -12.78 -3.10
C LEU A 614 3.62 -11.87 -3.24
N MET A 615 2.66 -12.03 -2.34
CA MET A 615 1.40 -11.29 -2.36
C MET A 615 0.95 -10.93 -0.96
N ASP A 616 0.39 -9.74 -0.86
CA ASP A 616 -0.13 -9.19 0.38
C ASP A 616 -1.54 -9.74 0.66
N SER A 617 -1.89 -9.84 1.94
CA SER A 617 -3.29 -9.92 2.35
C SER A 617 -3.86 -8.50 2.55
N HIS A 618 -4.99 -8.34 3.24
CA HIS A 618 -5.41 -7.02 3.69
C HIS A 618 -4.56 -6.56 4.89
N LYS A 619 -4.30 -7.48 5.83
CA LYS A 619 -3.59 -7.23 7.08
C LYS A 619 -2.06 -7.19 6.93
N GLN A 620 -1.48 -8.02 6.07
CA GLN A 620 -0.03 -8.31 6.12
C GLN A 620 0.67 -8.27 4.75
N PRO A 621 1.86 -7.65 4.66
CA PRO A 621 2.67 -7.68 3.45
C PRO A 621 3.33 -9.06 3.27
N ALA A 622 3.34 -9.55 2.03
CA ALA A 622 3.80 -10.88 1.64
C ALA A 622 3.22 -12.03 2.51
N ALA A 623 1.95 -11.92 2.91
CA ALA A 623 1.23 -12.95 3.66
C ALA A 623 1.08 -14.28 2.88
N PHE A 624 0.91 -14.17 1.55
CA PHE A 624 0.77 -15.29 0.65
C PHE A 624 2.01 -15.45 -0.24
N ILE A 625 2.32 -16.70 -0.56
CA ILE A 625 3.20 -17.05 -1.68
C ILE A 625 2.38 -17.90 -2.65
N VAL A 626 1.96 -17.29 -3.76
CA VAL A 626 1.14 -17.97 -4.76
C VAL A 626 2.03 -18.64 -5.79
N THR A 627 1.87 -19.95 -6.01
CA THR A 627 2.71 -20.76 -6.90
C THR A 627 1.87 -21.73 -7.74
N GLN A 628 2.44 -22.21 -8.85
CA GLN A 628 1.93 -23.37 -9.59
C GLN A 628 2.06 -24.66 -8.75
N HIS A 629 1.26 -25.69 -9.07
CA HIS A 629 1.43 -27.02 -8.48
C HIS A 629 2.82 -27.57 -8.84
N PRO A 630 3.64 -28.04 -7.88
CA PRO A 630 5.03 -28.45 -8.11
C PRO A 630 5.19 -29.46 -9.25
N LEU A 631 6.13 -29.19 -10.14
CA LEU A 631 6.54 -30.14 -11.18
C LEU A 631 7.52 -31.16 -10.59
N PRO A 632 7.67 -32.36 -11.18
CA PRO A 632 8.61 -33.37 -10.67
C PRO A 632 10.06 -32.87 -10.48
N ASN A 633 10.52 -31.97 -11.35
CA ASN A 633 11.84 -31.30 -11.26
C ASN A 633 11.88 -30.12 -10.27
N THR A 634 10.74 -29.59 -9.79
CA THR A 634 10.67 -28.43 -8.88
C THR A 634 10.15 -28.76 -7.47
N MET A 635 9.88 -30.03 -7.13
CA MET A 635 9.46 -30.42 -5.77
C MET A 635 10.48 -30.04 -4.69
N GLY A 636 11.79 -30.12 -4.98
CA GLY A 636 12.84 -29.67 -4.07
C GLY A 636 12.82 -28.14 -3.86
N ASP A 637 12.70 -27.39 -4.95
CA ASP A 637 12.59 -25.93 -4.92
C ASP A 637 11.31 -25.46 -4.20
N PHE A 638 10.20 -26.21 -4.29
CA PHE A 638 8.98 -25.94 -3.53
C PHE A 638 9.17 -26.09 -2.02
N TRP A 639 9.81 -27.16 -1.55
CA TRP A 639 10.07 -27.31 -0.11
C TRP A 639 11.13 -26.33 0.40
N ARG A 640 12.08 -25.93 -0.45
CA ARG A 640 12.98 -24.80 -0.16
C ARG A 640 12.22 -23.50 0.00
N LEU A 641 11.26 -23.19 -0.90
CA LEU A 641 10.39 -22.01 -0.80
C LEU A 641 9.68 -21.95 0.56
N VAL A 642 9.03 -23.06 0.96
CA VAL A 642 8.32 -23.20 2.25
C VAL A 642 9.27 -22.93 3.43
N PHE A 643 10.49 -23.48 3.40
CA PHE A 643 11.46 -23.34 4.49
C PHE A 643 12.10 -21.94 4.54
N ASP A 644 12.61 -21.46 3.41
CA ASP A 644 13.38 -20.21 3.28
C ASP A 644 12.52 -18.99 3.63
N TYR A 645 11.23 -18.98 3.26
CA TYR A 645 10.32 -17.86 3.51
C TYR A 645 9.53 -17.92 4.84
N ASN A 646 9.81 -18.92 5.67
CA ASN A 646 9.11 -19.17 6.93
C ASN A 646 7.59 -19.35 6.77
N CYS A 647 7.19 -20.20 5.82
CA CYS A 647 5.79 -20.55 5.66
C CYS A 647 5.38 -21.56 6.74
N SER A 648 4.36 -21.25 7.52
CA SER A 648 3.78 -22.16 8.51
C SER A 648 2.64 -23.00 7.92
N SER A 649 2.15 -22.66 6.73
CA SER A 649 1.00 -23.32 6.10
C SER A 649 1.16 -23.47 4.58
N ILE A 650 0.50 -24.49 4.03
CA ILE A 650 0.37 -24.74 2.60
C ILE A 650 -1.11 -25.00 2.30
N VAL A 651 -1.68 -24.36 1.28
CA VAL A 651 -3.05 -24.58 0.80
C VAL A 651 -3.01 -25.07 -0.65
N MET A 652 -3.49 -26.29 -0.86
CA MET A 652 -3.58 -26.97 -2.16
C MET A 652 -5.04 -27.01 -2.62
N LEU A 653 -5.32 -26.42 -3.79
CA LEU A 653 -6.68 -26.18 -4.31
C LEU A 653 -7.03 -27.02 -5.55
N ASN A 654 -6.30 -28.12 -5.79
CA ASN A 654 -6.63 -29.10 -6.82
C ASN A 654 -6.61 -30.53 -6.26
N GLU A 655 -7.27 -31.41 -7.01
CA GLU A 655 -7.06 -32.85 -6.92
C GLU A 655 -5.70 -33.26 -7.52
N MET A 656 -5.33 -34.50 -7.24
CA MET A 656 -4.16 -35.16 -7.81
C MET A 656 -4.48 -35.65 -9.22
N ASP A 657 -3.66 -35.29 -10.22
CA ASP A 657 -3.86 -35.68 -11.62
C ASP A 657 -2.51 -35.95 -12.30
N ALA A 658 -2.22 -37.22 -12.57
CA ALA A 658 -0.99 -37.65 -13.23
C ALA A 658 -0.91 -37.20 -14.70
N ALA A 659 -2.04 -37.07 -15.41
CA ALA A 659 -2.06 -36.60 -16.80
C ALA A 659 -1.68 -35.11 -16.91
N GLN A 660 -1.97 -34.34 -15.87
CA GLN A 660 -1.57 -32.93 -15.75
C GLN A 660 -0.25 -32.73 -14.99
N LEU A 661 0.50 -33.78 -14.65
CA LEU A 661 1.70 -33.69 -13.79
C LEU A 661 1.41 -33.00 -12.44
N CYS A 662 0.19 -33.14 -11.91
CA CYS A 662 -0.19 -32.77 -10.55
C CYS A 662 0.17 -33.94 -9.61
N MET A 663 1.47 -34.15 -9.44
CA MET A 663 2.04 -35.26 -8.68
C MET A 663 2.22 -34.91 -7.20
N GLN A 664 2.34 -35.95 -6.37
CA GLN A 664 2.43 -35.83 -4.92
C GLN A 664 3.84 -35.41 -4.52
N TYR A 665 3.94 -34.30 -3.79
CA TYR A 665 5.20 -33.72 -3.32
C TYR A 665 5.44 -33.92 -1.82
N TRP A 666 4.66 -34.75 -1.13
CA TRP A 666 4.77 -34.99 0.33
C TRP A 666 4.85 -36.49 0.67
N PRO A 667 5.45 -36.88 1.81
CA PRO A 667 5.45 -38.27 2.27
C PRO A 667 4.11 -38.64 2.93
N GLU A 668 3.61 -39.86 2.69
CA GLU A 668 2.43 -40.39 3.42
C GLU A 668 2.79 -41.02 4.77
N LYS A 669 4.02 -41.50 4.90
CA LYS A 669 4.55 -42.24 6.06
C LYS A 669 6.03 -41.90 6.19
N SER A 670 6.53 -41.87 7.42
CA SER A 670 7.92 -41.53 7.79
C SER A 670 8.40 -40.21 7.16
N SER A 671 9.62 -40.15 6.64
CA SER A 671 10.23 -38.94 6.09
C SER A 671 10.81 -39.16 4.69
N CYS A 672 10.75 -38.13 3.85
CA CYS A 672 11.35 -38.09 2.52
C CYS A 672 12.23 -36.83 2.37
N CYS A 673 13.26 -36.90 1.53
CA CYS A 673 14.12 -35.74 1.23
C CYS A 673 13.80 -35.17 -0.15
N TYR A 674 13.52 -33.87 -0.19
CA TYR A 674 13.26 -33.10 -1.41
C TYR A 674 14.39 -32.09 -1.59
N GLY A 675 15.45 -32.49 -2.29
CA GLY A 675 16.71 -31.74 -2.30
C GLY A 675 17.30 -31.68 -0.88
N PRO A 676 17.69 -30.50 -0.38
CA PRO A 676 18.26 -30.36 0.97
C PRO A 676 17.21 -30.40 2.10
N ILE A 677 15.91 -30.38 1.79
CA ILE A 677 14.85 -30.34 2.81
C ILE A 677 14.38 -31.77 3.12
N GLN A 678 14.55 -32.21 4.36
CA GLN A 678 13.87 -33.40 4.87
C GLN A 678 12.46 -32.99 5.34
N VAL A 679 11.46 -33.71 4.86
CA VAL A 679 10.04 -33.54 5.21
C VAL A 679 9.59 -34.82 5.88
N GLU A 680 9.02 -34.71 7.08
CA GLU A 680 8.58 -35.82 7.91
C GLU A 680 7.08 -35.69 8.19
N PHE A 681 6.35 -36.77 7.92
CA PHE A 681 4.93 -36.88 8.22
C PHE A 681 4.72 -37.05 9.73
N ILE A 682 3.95 -36.15 10.34
CA ILE A 682 3.61 -36.18 11.77
C ILE A 682 2.20 -36.73 11.98
N SER A 683 1.21 -36.16 11.29
CA SER A 683 -0.19 -36.57 11.40
C SER A 683 -0.99 -36.16 10.17
N ALA A 684 -2.15 -36.80 9.98
CA ALA A 684 -3.19 -36.34 9.07
C ALA A 684 -4.57 -36.59 9.65
N ASP A 685 -5.51 -35.74 9.28
CA ASP A 685 -6.94 -35.87 9.52
C ASP A 685 -7.72 -35.44 8.26
N ILE A 686 -8.96 -35.90 8.16
CA ILE A 686 -9.87 -35.55 7.07
C ILE A 686 -11.16 -35.08 7.72
N ASP A 687 -11.64 -33.91 7.30
CA ASP A 687 -12.86 -33.31 7.83
C ASP A 687 -13.61 -32.60 6.70
N GLU A 688 -14.84 -33.03 6.44
CA GLU A 688 -15.64 -32.66 5.26
C GLU A 688 -14.82 -32.68 3.95
N ASP A 689 -14.61 -31.52 3.33
CA ASP A 689 -13.90 -31.35 2.08
C ASP A 689 -12.40 -30.96 2.27
N ILE A 690 -11.84 -31.13 3.47
CA ILE A 690 -10.49 -30.68 3.82
C ILE A 690 -9.66 -31.86 4.34
N ILE A 691 -8.58 -32.21 3.63
CA ILE A 691 -7.56 -33.12 4.12
C ILE A 691 -6.44 -32.28 4.75
N ASN A 692 -6.23 -32.45 6.06
CA ASN A 692 -5.20 -31.76 6.83
C ASN A 692 -4.00 -32.71 7.03
N ARG A 693 -2.78 -32.21 6.90
CA ARG A 693 -1.54 -32.94 7.21
C ARG A 693 -0.58 -32.02 7.96
N ILE A 694 0.09 -32.52 8.98
CA ILE A 694 1.16 -31.80 9.68
C ILE A 694 2.49 -32.43 9.30
N PHE A 695 3.42 -31.59 8.83
CA PHE A 695 4.77 -31.98 8.49
C PHE A 695 5.79 -31.30 9.42
N ARG A 696 6.83 -32.03 9.81
CA ARG A 696 8.07 -31.45 10.34
C ARG A 696 9.05 -31.32 9.19
N ILE A 697 9.56 -30.11 8.96
CA ILE A 697 10.55 -29.84 7.91
C ILE A 697 11.86 -29.35 8.53
N CYS A 698 12.99 -29.79 7.98
CA CYS A 698 14.31 -29.27 8.35
C CYS A 698 15.26 -29.24 7.14
N ASN A 699 16.13 -28.24 7.09
CA ASN A 699 17.13 -28.11 6.04
C ASN A 699 18.42 -28.84 6.47
N MET A 700 18.69 -29.98 5.83
CA MET A 700 19.85 -30.83 6.13
C MET A 700 21.19 -30.19 5.74
N ALA A 701 21.19 -29.23 4.81
CA ALA A 701 22.36 -28.41 4.48
C ALA A 701 22.54 -27.22 5.43
N ARG A 702 21.53 -26.88 6.24
CA ARG A 702 21.56 -25.78 7.21
C ARG A 702 20.98 -26.19 8.58
N PRO A 703 21.55 -27.19 9.29
CA PRO A 703 20.94 -27.74 10.51
C PRO A 703 20.77 -26.73 11.65
N GLN A 704 21.58 -25.67 11.67
CA GLN A 704 21.47 -24.58 12.64
C GLN A 704 20.18 -23.75 12.53
N ASP A 705 19.48 -23.82 11.39
CA ASP A 705 18.20 -23.14 11.16
C ASP A 705 17.03 -23.85 11.86
N GLY A 706 17.27 -25.04 12.45
CA GLY A 706 16.30 -25.84 13.19
C GLY A 706 15.27 -26.57 12.31
N TYR A 707 14.23 -27.09 12.96
CA TYR A 707 13.05 -27.64 12.30
C TYR A 707 11.86 -26.68 12.41
N ARG A 708 10.87 -26.84 11.53
CA ARG A 708 9.60 -26.10 11.56
C ARG A 708 8.44 -27.07 11.39
N LEU A 709 7.30 -26.79 12.01
CA LEU A 709 6.05 -27.47 11.69
C LEU A 709 5.32 -26.67 10.59
N VAL A 710 4.72 -27.39 9.64
CA VAL A 710 3.93 -26.83 8.55
C VAL A 710 2.62 -27.58 8.44
N GLN A 711 1.49 -26.87 8.50
CA GLN A 711 0.18 -27.46 8.24
C GLN A 711 -0.19 -27.35 6.76
N HIS A 712 -0.42 -28.50 6.15
CA HIS A 712 -0.83 -28.65 4.76
C HIS A 712 -2.33 -28.92 4.70
N PHE A 713 -3.06 -28.02 4.07
CA PHE A 713 -4.48 -28.11 3.80
C PHE A 713 -4.68 -28.45 2.33
N GLN A 714 -5.35 -29.56 2.03
CA GLN A 714 -5.80 -29.91 0.69
C GLN A 714 -7.32 -29.82 0.61
N TYR A 715 -7.82 -28.91 -0.20
CA TYR A 715 -9.25 -28.68 -0.39
C TYR A 715 -9.78 -29.50 -1.56
N ILE A 716 -10.61 -30.50 -1.27
CA ILE A 716 -11.23 -31.38 -2.27
C ILE A 716 -12.65 -30.93 -2.69
N GLY A 717 -13.20 -29.90 -2.03
CA GLY A 717 -14.54 -29.34 -2.30
C GLY A 717 -14.64 -28.48 -3.57
N TRP A 718 -13.65 -28.61 -4.47
CA TRP A 718 -13.52 -27.85 -5.71
C TRP A 718 -13.21 -28.78 -6.90
N PRO A 719 -14.23 -29.46 -7.46
CA PRO A 719 -14.03 -30.41 -8.54
C PRO A 719 -13.32 -29.80 -9.75
N ALA A 720 -12.47 -30.57 -10.43
CA ALA A 720 -11.63 -30.07 -11.54
C ALA A 720 -12.44 -29.39 -12.68
N TYR A 721 -13.65 -29.88 -12.96
CA TYR A 721 -14.53 -29.40 -14.04
C TYR A 721 -15.38 -28.16 -13.68
N ARG A 722 -15.11 -27.48 -12.54
CA ARG A 722 -15.83 -26.27 -12.13
C ARG A 722 -14.91 -25.09 -11.84
N ASP A 723 -15.38 -23.92 -12.23
CA ASP A 723 -14.77 -22.63 -11.93
C ASP A 723 -14.79 -22.29 -10.44
N THR A 724 -15.75 -22.80 -9.68
CA THR A 724 -15.99 -22.45 -8.27
C THR A 724 -16.26 -23.67 -7.37
N PRO A 725 -16.01 -23.58 -6.04
CA PRO A 725 -16.36 -24.62 -5.07
C PRO A 725 -17.85 -24.95 -5.02
N LEU A 726 -18.17 -26.17 -4.55
CA LEU A 726 -19.56 -26.58 -4.31
C LEU A 726 -20.20 -25.87 -3.11
N SER A 727 -19.43 -25.65 -2.03
CA SER A 727 -19.91 -25.13 -0.76
C SER A 727 -19.14 -23.88 -0.34
N LYS A 728 -19.88 -22.78 -0.10
CA LYS A 728 -19.34 -21.53 0.45
C LYS A 728 -18.91 -21.69 1.91
N ARG A 729 -19.64 -22.50 2.68
CA ARG A 729 -19.32 -22.81 4.09
C ARG A 729 -18.04 -23.59 4.22
N SER A 730 -17.81 -24.56 3.33
CA SER A 730 -16.63 -25.41 3.34
C SER A 730 -15.34 -24.63 3.06
N ILE A 731 -15.33 -23.75 2.05
CA ILE A 731 -14.18 -22.87 1.82
C ILE A 731 -13.99 -21.83 2.94
N LEU A 732 -15.05 -21.33 3.58
CA LEU A 732 -14.93 -20.49 4.79
C LEU A 732 -14.39 -21.26 6.00
N GLN A 733 -14.72 -22.56 6.13
CA GLN A 733 -14.16 -23.42 7.17
C GLN A 733 -12.64 -23.61 6.98
N LEU A 734 -12.17 -23.74 5.74
CA LEU A 734 -10.74 -23.75 5.41
C LEU A 734 -10.05 -22.45 5.84
N VAL A 735 -10.62 -21.28 5.52
CA VAL A 735 -10.07 -19.97 5.93
C VAL A 735 -10.00 -19.86 7.47
N ARG A 736 -11.05 -20.29 8.18
CA ARG A 736 -11.06 -20.31 9.66
C ARG A 736 -10.02 -21.25 10.26
N ARG A 737 -9.78 -22.43 9.65
CA ARG A 737 -8.72 -23.37 10.08
C ARG A 737 -7.32 -22.78 9.86
N LEU A 738 -7.09 -22.16 8.71
CA LEU A 738 -5.84 -21.51 8.36
C LEU A 738 -5.48 -20.41 9.37
N ALA A 739 -6.40 -19.47 9.59
CA ALA A 739 -6.22 -18.37 10.55
C ALA A 739 -5.95 -18.89 11.97
N LYS A 740 -6.73 -19.90 12.43
CA LYS A 740 -6.53 -20.54 13.74
C LYS A 740 -5.15 -21.20 13.87
N TRP A 741 -4.63 -21.83 12.81
CA TRP A 741 -3.30 -22.45 12.83
C TRP A 741 -2.20 -21.39 12.97
N GLN A 742 -2.24 -20.32 12.15
CA GLN A 742 -1.27 -19.22 12.22
C GLN A 742 -1.29 -18.57 13.61
N GLU A 743 -2.48 -18.18 14.11
CA GLU A 743 -2.64 -17.60 15.45
C GLU A 743 -2.04 -18.49 16.56
N GLN A 744 -2.23 -19.81 16.49
CA GLN A 744 -1.73 -20.75 17.49
C GLN A 744 -0.23 -21.08 17.37
N TYR A 745 0.34 -21.06 16.17
CA TYR A 745 1.72 -21.52 15.93
C TYR A 745 2.74 -20.39 15.82
N ASP A 746 2.36 -19.27 15.21
CA ASP A 746 3.25 -18.14 14.87
C ASP A 746 2.68 -16.78 15.31
N GLY A 747 1.61 -16.76 16.11
CA GLY A 747 0.97 -15.52 16.56
C GLY A 747 0.19 -14.80 15.46
N GLY A 748 0.02 -15.44 14.29
CA GLY A 748 -0.63 -14.86 13.12
C GLY A 748 0.33 -14.25 12.11
N ASP A 749 1.66 -14.31 12.31
CA ASP A 749 2.68 -13.72 11.42
C ASP A 749 3.23 -14.71 10.37
N GLY A 750 2.74 -15.95 10.33
CA GLY A 750 3.20 -16.99 9.42
C GLY A 750 2.68 -16.83 7.99
N ARG A 751 3.53 -17.16 7.01
CA ARG A 751 3.15 -17.11 5.59
C ARG A 751 2.45 -18.37 5.13
N THR A 752 1.49 -18.20 4.21
CA THR A 752 0.80 -19.31 3.56
C THR A 752 1.27 -19.48 2.11
N VAL A 753 1.79 -20.66 1.75
CA VAL A 753 1.95 -21.02 0.34
C VAL A 753 0.59 -21.44 -0.21
N VAL A 754 0.06 -20.76 -1.22
CA VAL A 754 -1.21 -21.11 -1.87
C VAL A 754 -0.92 -21.59 -3.28
N HIS A 755 -1.44 -22.74 -3.67
CA HIS A 755 -1.32 -23.20 -5.05
C HIS A 755 -2.56 -23.89 -5.60
N CYS A 756 -2.67 -23.73 -6.91
CA CYS A 756 -3.51 -24.48 -7.80
C CYS A 756 -2.65 -24.91 -9.02
N LEU A 757 -3.24 -25.51 -10.05
CA LEU A 757 -2.50 -26.00 -11.23
C LEU A 757 -1.45 -24.98 -11.71
N THR A 758 -1.88 -23.75 -11.99
CA THR A 758 -1.08 -22.65 -12.56
C THR A 758 -0.73 -21.54 -11.58
N GLY A 759 -1.16 -21.62 -10.31
CA GLY A 759 -1.00 -20.51 -9.35
C GLY A 759 -1.80 -19.26 -9.70
N GLY A 760 -2.99 -19.46 -10.28
CA GLY A 760 -3.89 -18.40 -10.75
C GLY A 760 -5.29 -18.51 -10.15
N GLY A 761 -6.31 -18.61 -11.02
CA GLY A 761 -7.74 -18.47 -10.72
C GLY A 761 -8.19 -18.96 -9.34
N ARG A 762 -8.02 -20.26 -9.05
CA ARG A 762 -8.39 -20.84 -7.74
C ARG A 762 -7.59 -20.25 -6.57
N SER A 763 -6.27 -20.13 -6.73
CA SER A 763 -5.37 -19.54 -5.71
C SER A 763 -5.76 -18.10 -5.41
N GLY A 764 -6.00 -17.30 -6.45
CA GLY A 764 -6.42 -15.91 -6.30
C GLY A 764 -7.82 -15.74 -5.73
N THR A 765 -8.74 -16.65 -6.03
CA THR A 765 -10.06 -16.68 -5.39
C THR A 765 -9.92 -16.96 -3.90
N PHE A 766 -9.07 -17.92 -3.50
CA PHE A 766 -8.82 -18.22 -2.09
C PHE A 766 -8.12 -17.05 -1.36
N CYS A 767 -7.08 -16.46 -1.95
CA CYS A 767 -6.40 -15.29 -1.39
C CYS A 767 -7.37 -14.10 -1.25
N ALA A 768 -8.21 -13.83 -2.26
CA ALA A 768 -9.22 -12.79 -2.20
C ALA A 768 -10.23 -13.04 -1.08
N ILE A 769 -10.73 -14.27 -0.93
CA ILE A 769 -11.63 -14.63 0.17
C ILE A 769 -10.95 -14.41 1.54
N CYS A 770 -9.66 -14.73 1.69
CA CYS A 770 -8.92 -14.48 2.93
C CYS A 770 -8.88 -12.97 3.24
N SER A 771 -8.39 -12.15 2.31
CA SER A 771 -8.32 -10.68 2.47
C SER A 771 -9.70 -10.04 2.70
N ILE A 772 -10.76 -10.54 2.07
CA ILE A 772 -12.15 -10.08 2.30
C ILE A 772 -12.62 -10.41 3.72
N ASN A 773 -12.29 -11.58 4.26
CA ASN A 773 -12.62 -11.91 5.66
C ASN A 773 -11.84 -11.04 6.65
N GLU A 774 -10.57 -10.71 6.35
CA GLU A 774 -9.78 -9.74 7.13
C GLU A 774 -10.43 -8.34 7.13
N MET A 775 -10.82 -7.81 5.95
CA MET A 775 -11.53 -6.51 5.85
C MET A 775 -12.85 -6.48 6.63
N ILE A 776 -13.65 -7.55 6.55
CA ILE A 776 -14.91 -7.67 7.30
C ILE A 776 -14.65 -7.54 8.80
N GLN A 777 -13.61 -8.22 9.30
CA GLN A 777 -13.29 -8.30 10.74
C GLN A 777 -12.61 -7.03 11.26
N GLN A 778 -11.71 -6.42 10.49
CA GLN A 778 -10.91 -5.28 10.94
C GLN A 778 -11.58 -3.93 10.63
N GLN A 779 -12.13 -3.76 9.43
CA GLN A 779 -12.58 -2.45 8.92
C GLN A 779 -14.10 -2.34 8.73
N ASN A 780 -14.86 -3.42 8.94
CA ASN A 780 -16.32 -3.47 8.71
C ASN A 780 -16.74 -3.06 7.28
N ILE A 781 -15.90 -3.36 6.29
CA ILE A 781 -16.16 -3.13 4.86
C ILE A 781 -15.92 -4.39 4.03
N VAL A 782 -16.43 -4.39 2.80
CA VAL A 782 -16.10 -5.37 1.76
C VAL A 782 -15.78 -4.63 0.47
N ASP A 783 -14.59 -4.84 -0.10
CA ASP A 783 -14.22 -4.35 -1.44
C ASP A 783 -13.61 -5.47 -2.29
N VAL A 784 -14.47 -6.23 -2.98
CA VAL A 784 -14.03 -7.35 -3.82
C VAL A 784 -13.20 -6.85 -5.01
N PHE A 785 -13.58 -5.73 -5.62
CA PHE A 785 -12.91 -5.18 -6.80
C PHE A 785 -11.46 -4.79 -6.49
N HIS A 786 -11.22 -3.95 -5.48
CA HIS A 786 -9.85 -3.53 -5.16
C HIS A 786 -9.02 -4.68 -4.60
N THR A 787 -9.61 -5.63 -3.87
CA THR A 787 -8.91 -6.86 -3.44
C THR A 787 -8.35 -7.62 -4.63
N VAL A 788 -9.19 -7.92 -5.63
CA VAL A 788 -8.75 -8.69 -6.79
C VAL A 788 -7.82 -7.85 -7.67
N LYS A 789 -8.00 -6.52 -7.75
CA LYS A 789 -7.05 -5.63 -8.43
C LYS A 789 -5.66 -5.68 -7.78
N THR A 790 -5.55 -5.61 -6.45
CA THR A 790 -4.26 -5.71 -5.74
C THR A 790 -3.58 -7.06 -6.01
N LEU A 791 -4.32 -8.17 -6.02
CA LEU A 791 -3.77 -9.47 -6.40
C LEU A 791 -3.29 -9.49 -7.87
N ARG A 792 -4.06 -8.88 -8.78
CA ARG A 792 -3.73 -8.79 -10.21
C ARG A 792 -2.57 -7.84 -10.54
N ASN A 793 -2.30 -6.85 -9.69
CA ASN A 793 -1.10 -6.01 -9.76
C ASN A 793 0.19 -6.86 -9.62
N ASN A 794 0.15 -7.97 -8.86
CA ASN A 794 1.30 -8.85 -8.66
C ASN A 794 1.32 -10.05 -9.62
N LYS A 795 0.15 -10.62 -9.96
CA LYS A 795 0.03 -11.71 -10.95
C LYS A 795 -1.30 -11.62 -11.71
N THR A 796 -1.24 -11.50 -13.03
CA THR A 796 -2.40 -11.09 -13.86
C THR A 796 -3.56 -12.09 -13.89
N ASN A 797 -3.29 -13.40 -13.75
CA ASN A 797 -4.30 -14.45 -13.78
C ASN A 797 -4.88 -14.78 -12.39
N MET A 798 -5.02 -13.78 -11.52
CA MET A 798 -5.66 -13.92 -10.22
C MET A 798 -7.16 -13.68 -10.36
N VAL A 799 -7.98 -14.66 -9.95
CA VAL A 799 -9.44 -14.71 -10.18
C VAL A 799 -9.73 -14.61 -11.70
N GLU A 800 -9.64 -15.74 -12.40
CA GLU A 800 -9.57 -15.78 -13.87
C GLU A 800 -10.94 -15.63 -14.54
N THR A 801 -12.02 -16.04 -13.86
CA THR A 801 -13.37 -16.09 -14.45
C THR A 801 -14.37 -15.18 -13.72
N MET A 802 -15.44 -14.82 -14.44
CA MET A 802 -16.55 -14.03 -13.90
C MET A 802 -17.25 -14.78 -12.76
N GLU A 803 -17.32 -16.11 -12.87
CA GLU A 803 -17.87 -17.04 -11.90
C GLU A 803 -17.06 -17.01 -10.60
N GLN A 804 -15.72 -17.01 -10.68
CA GLN A 804 -14.84 -16.85 -9.53
C GLN A 804 -14.99 -15.47 -8.88
N TYR A 805 -15.02 -14.40 -9.69
CA TYR A 805 -15.19 -13.03 -9.17
C TYR A 805 -16.52 -12.84 -8.45
N LYS A 806 -17.63 -13.33 -9.03
CA LYS A 806 -18.93 -13.34 -8.37
C LYS A 806 -18.94 -14.22 -7.11
N PHE A 807 -18.25 -15.35 -7.12
CA PHE A 807 -18.17 -16.24 -5.97
C PHE A 807 -17.52 -15.57 -4.75
N CYS A 808 -16.54 -14.66 -4.94
CA CYS A 808 -16.00 -13.86 -3.84
C CYS A 808 -17.08 -13.01 -3.14
N TYR A 809 -17.98 -12.37 -3.89
CA TYR A 809 -19.15 -11.67 -3.32
C TYR A 809 -20.11 -12.61 -2.58
N GLU A 810 -20.40 -13.78 -3.16
CA GLU A 810 -21.30 -14.75 -2.54
C GLU A 810 -20.70 -15.34 -1.24
N VAL A 811 -19.38 -15.55 -1.18
CA VAL A 811 -18.69 -16.00 0.03
C VAL A 811 -18.65 -14.91 1.10
N ALA A 812 -18.46 -13.64 0.73
CA ALA A 812 -18.59 -12.52 1.66
C ALA A 812 -19.99 -12.47 2.29
N LEU A 813 -21.05 -12.70 1.49
CA LEU A 813 -22.42 -12.75 1.99
C LEU A 813 -22.66 -13.94 2.96
N GLU A 814 -22.09 -15.11 2.68
CA GLU A 814 -22.16 -16.28 3.57
C GLU A 814 -21.35 -16.06 4.87
N ALA A 815 -20.20 -15.39 4.78
CA ALA A 815 -19.40 -15.02 5.95
C ALA A 815 -20.18 -14.09 6.87
N LEU A 816 -20.79 -13.04 6.34
CA LEU A 816 -21.67 -12.12 7.08
C LEU A 816 -22.96 -12.77 7.60
N SER A 817 -23.38 -13.90 7.03
CA SER A 817 -24.51 -14.69 7.55
C SER A 817 -24.09 -15.74 8.59
N SER A 818 -22.79 -15.84 8.90
CA SER A 818 -22.22 -16.72 9.92
C SER A 818 -21.90 -16.02 11.25
N PHE A 819 -22.07 -14.69 11.29
CA PHE A 819 -21.95 -13.84 12.48
C PHE A 819 -23.35 -13.43 12.95
#